data_AF-A0A3M7RUL7-F1
#
_entry.id   AF-A0A3M7RUL7-F1
#
_cell.length_a   1.000
_cell.length_b   1.000
_cell.length_c   1.000
_cell.angle_alpha   90.00
_cell.angle_beta   90.00
_cell.angle_gamma   90.00
#
_symmetry.space_group_name_H-M   'P 1'
#
loop_
_entity.id
_entity.type
_entity.pdbx_description
1 polymer ?
#
loop_
_entity_poly.entity_id
_entity_poly.type
_entity_poly.pdbx_seq_one_letter_code
_entity_poly.pdbx_strand_id
1 'polypeptide(L)'
;MRIENFRSFDQIRFECFDSSNFTYNIFFVPKKSLVLDSSLKFNLNEPFKPEFNLLPDEIKISFYNLKGFDHTGDTFGRLLNFYDEITISLFYSNFKIYTHGSLAKDCSKADHPNFTYFPNVTYLFFTFSNKYHPNTCPQVFKFVNMKKLTFHGISDSFLKKNMLGFLQVNSTIPNEIDSINIGCYRAGIQKTLLMPQMLQSLKIVEIFGSVDFIGDDAFKHLTSLSLISLKVDNFRYFCTKGFGWLSNVKANVHLYLNFDNDEQFVFADTDICLFKDFLVKDHNLVYITDMASECSCTLMWIYQHLLENMTYLDTKYNSEEILYKKFYKYSKVCAVVGHDSFKKCDFESKFDRCKVNTSRILKIDDLIYLSEYFNFFYILFNSMFSILGIVTNSVSIVVSICLLKSNIFKKSLFVNQLILLNSTANFFLFLLNILQLMNKCVYYNGIFCSKIARDYYTQLFAIIFGDFSTNILKFISNISLIVLSLIRLESLMNRTKIIEKIEIKKFIFFLVFVGIFLSIDKLVSVRINEDYFVQSEKYYQEFPNSNTFQLSFQRVDYFAVRFKYNGSITLIFYIFFMTNFIINDFLLLVFTIAIDSVLLNVLRKNIKQKSTISNLMGDRKIQNKYSTEKRETKITTLIILNIFILILAKLFHLGISVFYLIKKFHWKKKENICASNSRICSNFQDFGEMIYNFSNMYTLYLFLNLNNNFKTMFLNSLKIFKRQQTATQS
;
A
#
# COMPACT_ATOMS: atom_id res chain seq x y z
N MET A 1 9.81 8.30 28.32
CA MET A 1 10.36 7.01 28.78
C MET A 1 9.94 5.90 27.83
N ARG A 2 10.86 5.01 27.41
CA ARG A 2 10.55 3.87 26.53
C ARG A 2 11.07 2.58 27.18
N ILE A 3 10.17 1.62 27.40
CA ILE A 3 10.43 0.35 28.09
C ILE A 3 10.26 -0.77 27.07
N GLU A 4 11.35 -1.46 26.76
CA GLU A 4 11.38 -2.45 25.67
C GLU A 4 11.77 -3.85 26.13
N ASN A 5 11.46 -4.84 25.29
CA ASN A 5 11.94 -6.22 25.39
C ASN A 5 11.55 -7.00 26.67
N PHE A 6 10.61 -6.48 27.46
CA PHE A 6 10.02 -7.19 28.59
C PHE A 6 9.08 -8.32 28.14
N ARG A 7 8.89 -9.32 28.99
CA ARG A 7 8.12 -10.56 28.70
C ARG A 7 6.75 -10.62 29.39
N SER A 8 6.55 -9.78 30.39
CA SER A 8 5.33 -9.68 31.21
C SER A 8 5.32 -8.35 31.97
N PHE A 9 4.14 -7.83 32.30
CA PHE A 9 4.00 -6.51 32.91
C PHE A 9 4.46 -6.45 34.38
N ASP A 10 4.45 -7.58 35.09
CA ASP A 10 5.02 -7.75 36.44
C ASP A 10 6.52 -7.39 36.55
N GLN A 11 7.25 -7.44 35.43
CA GLN A 11 8.66 -7.02 35.35
C GLN A 11 8.82 -5.51 35.46
N ILE A 12 7.74 -4.74 35.31
CA ILE A 12 7.76 -3.29 35.31
C ILE A 12 7.06 -2.81 36.58
N ARG A 13 7.81 -2.14 37.44
CA ARG A 13 7.28 -1.52 38.65
C ARG A 13 7.65 -0.04 38.64
N PHE A 14 6.64 0.82 38.67
CA PHE A 14 6.83 2.26 38.84
C PHE A 14 6.73 2.57 40.33
N GLU A 15 7.84 2.46 41.07
CA GLU A 15 7.89 2.72 42.52
C GLU A 15 8.56 4.07 42.86
N CYS A 16 9.30 4.68 41.91
CA CYS A 16 10.06 5.92 42.12
C CYS A 16 9.82 6.93 40.99
N PHE A 17 8.56 7.14 40.61
CA PHE A 17 8.22 8.09 39.55
C PHE A 17 8.02 9.47 40.17
N ASP A 18 9.00 10.37 39.99
CA ASP A 18 8.90 11.75 40.45
C ASP A 18 7.88 12.50 39.58
N SER A 19 6.84 13.06 40.18
CA SER A 19 5.77 13.80 39.48
C SER A 19 6.15 15.23 39.12
N SER A 20 7.39 15.66 39.35
CA SER A 20 7.84 17.04 39.11
C SER A 20 7.79 17.52 37.65
N ASN A 21 7.61 16.64 36.65
CA ASN A 21 7.43 17.03 35.24
C ASN A 21 5.96 17.00 34.79
N PHE A 22 5.54 18.07 34.11
CA PHE A 22 4.17 18.34 33.64
C PHE A 22 3.64 17.43 32.52
N THR A 23 4.50 16.69 31.81
CA THR A 23 4.04 15.81 30.72
C THR A 23 4.93 14.59 30.56
N TYR A 24 4.34 13.41 30.74
CA TYR A 24 5.04 12.14 30.59
C TYR A 24 4.57 11.36 29.37
N ASN A 25 5.51 10.99 28.49
CA ASN A 25 5.28 10.05 27.40
C ASN A 25 5.93 8.70 27.75
N ILE A 26 5.13 7.68 28.05
CA ILE A 26 5.59 6.31 28.38
C ILE A 26 5.25 5.36 27.23
N PHE A 27 6.25 4.66 26.70
CA PHE A 27 6.07 3.68 25.63
C PHE A 27 6.39 2.26 26.15
N PHE A 28 5.43 1.34 26.02
CA PHE A 28 5.57 -0.07 26.39
C PHE A 28 5.69 -0.95 25.14
N VAL A 29 6.88 -1.51 24.91
CA VAL A 29 7.19 -2.35 23.74
C VAL A 29 7.61 -3.76 24.19
N PRO A 30 6.66 -4.68 24.44
CA PRO A 30 6.99 -6.02 24.92
C PRO A 30 7.64 -6.87 23.80
N LYS A 31 8.46 -7.84 24.21
CA LYS A 31 9.15 -8.78 23.29
C LYS A 31 8.17 -9.64 22.48
N LYS A 32 7.04 -10.01 23.10
CA LYS A 32 5.94 -10.79 22.51
C LYS A 32 4.62 -10.10 22.81
N SER A 33 3.56 -10.44 22.08
CA SER A 33 2.26 -9.85 22.39
C SER A 33 1.75 -10.28 23.76
N LEU A 34 1.34 -9.31 24.58
CA LEU A 34 0.90 -9.52 25.97
C LEU A 34 -0.56 -9.13 26.14
N VAL A 35 -1.23 -9.75 27.11
CA VAL A 35 -2.51 -9.27 27.59
C VAL A 35 -2.22 -8.18 28.62
N LEU A 36 -2.89 -7.03 28.53
CA LEU A 36 -2.80 -6.01 29.57
C LEU A 36 -3.62 -6.49 30.77
N ASP A 37 -2.95 -6.70 31.91
CA ASP A 37 -3.55 -7.21 33.14
C ASP A 37 -3.14 -6.32 34.34
N SER A 38 -3.60 -6.69 35.54
CA SER A 38 -3.32 -5.95 36.77
C SER A 38 -1.91 -6.10 37.32
N SER A 39 -1.03 -6.83 36.63
CA SER A 39 0.37 -6.91 37.04
C SER A 39 1.14 -5.62 36.72
N LEU A 40 0.67 -4.82 35.75
CA LEU A 40 1.15 -3.45 35.54
C LEU A 40 0.60 -2.55 36.66
N LYS A 41 1.49 -2.05 37.52
CA LYS A 41 1.10 -1.16 38.63
C LYS A 41 1.88 0.15 38.59
N PHE A 42 1.15 1.24 38.76
CA PHE A 42 1.70 2.57 39.01
C PHE A 42 1.63 2.85 40.51
N ASN A 43 2.76 2.68 41.20
CA ASN A 43 2.91 3.01 42.62
C ASN A 43 3.58 4.38 42.72
N LEU A 44 2.80 5.42 42.51
CA LEU A 44 3.25 6.79 42.71
C LEU A 44 3.22 7.07 44.23
N ASN A 45 4.34 7.55 44.77
CA ASN A 45 4.40 8.07 46.15
C ASN A 45 3.54 9.33 46.25
N GLU A 46 3.22 9.79 47.47
CA GLU A 46 2.20 10.79 47.79
C GLU A 46 1.98 11.90 46.73
N PRO A 47 0.70 12.29 46.48
CA PRO A 47 0.36 13.29 45.46
C PRO A 47 1.01 14.63 45.75
N PHE A 48 2.12 14.92 45.07
CA PHE A 48 2.65 16.26 44.99
C PHE A 48 1.87 17.00 43.90
N LYS A 49 0.72 17.59 44.26
CA LYS A 49 0.05 18.61 43.45
C LYS A 49 0.58 19.97 43.91
N PRO A 50 1.46 20.64 43.15
CA PRO A 50 1.85 22.01 43.47
C PRO A 50 0.59 22.88 43.42
N GLU A 51 0.29 23.62 44.49
CA GLU A 51 -0.91 24.48 44.61
C GLU A 51 -1.03 25.55 43.51
N PHE A 52 -0.04 25.70 42.62
CA PHE A 52 0.09 26.83 41.69
C PHE A 52 0.20 26.46 40.20
N ASN A 53 -0.07 25.22 39.80
CA ASN A 53 0.04 24.85 38.38
C ASN A 53 -1.21 25.24 37.58
N LEU A 54 -1.05 26.22 36.68
CA LEU A 54 -2.08 26.70 35.74
C LEU A 54 -2.29 25.78 34.52
N LEU A 55 -1.47 24.74 34.34
CA LEU A 55 -1.55 23.81 33.22
C LEU A 55 -2.04 22.44 33.71
N PRO A 56 -2.97 21.78 32.99
CA PRO A 56 -3.40 20.43 33.34
C PRO A 56 -2.24 19.45 33.17
N ASP A 57 -2.00 18.64 34.19
CA ASP A 57 -0.98 17.59 34.14
C ASP A 57 -1.48 16.45 33.21
N GLU A 58 -0.74 16.19 32.13
CA GLU A 58 -1.08 15.15 31.13
C GLU A 58 -0.08 14.00 31.16
N ILE A 59 -0.59 12.76 31.20
CA ILE A 59 0.21 11.54 30.98
C ILE A 59 -0.25 10.81 29.71
N LYS A 60 0.71 10.56 28.81
CA LYS A 60 0.52 9.77 27.57
C LYS A 60 1.17 8.41 27.72
N ILE A 61 0.36 7.37 27.62
CA ILE A 61 0.79 5.98 27.70
C ILE A 61 0.53 5.30 26.37
N SER A 62 1.58 4.77 25.74
CA SER A 62 1.51 4.06 24.47
C SER A 62 1.84 2.60 24.66
N PHE A 63 0.89 1.71 24.33
CA PHE A 63 1.10 0.25 24.35
C PHE A 63 1.28 -0.30 22.95
N TYR A 64 2.27 -1.18 22.78
CA TYR A 64 2.54 -1.88 21.54
C TYR A 64 2.26 -3.38 21.68
N ASN A 65 1.79 -3.98 20.59
CA ASN A 65 1.62 -5.43 20.46
C ASN A 65 0.72 -6.06 21.53
N LEU A 66 -0.33 -5.41 22.03
CA LEU A 66 -1.24 -6.08 22.97
C LEU A 66 -2.07 -7.16 22.27
N LYS A 67 -2.27 -8.31 22.94
CA LYS A 67 -3.23 -9.33 22.54
C LYS A 67 -4.67 -8.92 22.85
N GLY A 68 -4.86 -8.07 23.86
CA GLY A 68 -6.14 -7.68 24.39
C GLY A 68 -6.02 -7.22 25.85
N PHE A 69 -7.15 -7.13 26.53
CA PHE A 69 -7.28 -6.61 27.89
C PHE A 69 -7.86 -7.69 28.81
N ASP A 70 -7.21 -7.95 29.94
CA ASP A 70 -7.72 -8.85 30.98
C ASP A 70 -8.57 -8.08 32.00
N HIS A 71 -9.56 -8.77 32.55
CA HIS A 71 -10.50 -8.26 33.55
C HIS A 71 -9.87 -8.15 34.96
N THR A 72 -8.57 -8.33 35.13
CA THR A 72 -8.00 -8.70 36.45
C THR A 72 -7.57 -7.54 37.35
N GLY A 73 -7.90 -6.27 37.06
CA GLY A 73 -7.77 -5.20 38.06
C GLY A 73 -7.67 -3.76 37.55
N ASP A 74 -7.51 -2.84 38.50
CA ASP A 74 -7.46 -1.40 38.31
C ASP A 74 -6.06 -0.91 37.93
N THR A 75 -5.67 -1.10 36.66
CA THR A 75 -4.33 -0.71 36.17
C THR A 75 -4.11 0.81 36.21
N PHE A 76 -5.15 1.62 35.98
CA PHE A 76 -5.02 3.06 35.76
C PHE A 76 -5.61 3.93 36.88
N GLY A 77 -6.44 3.41 37.78
CA GLY A 77 -7.17 4.21 38.75
C GLY A 77 -6.28 4.96 39.73
N ARG A 78 -5.08 4.46 40.02
CA ARG A 78 -4.11 5.20 40.86
C ARG A 78 -3.53 6.44 40.19
N LEU A 79 -3.49 6.53 38.85
CA LEU A 79 -2.93 7.67 38.13
C LEU A 79 -3.79 8.94 38.30
N LEU A 80 -5.04 8.79 38.68
CA LEU A 80 -6.03 9.87 38.78
C LEU A 80 -5.79 10.81 39.94
N ASN A 81 -5.12 10.34 40.98
CA ASN A 81 -4.75 11.19 42.08
C ASN A 81 -3.68 12.22 41.66
N PHE A 82 -3.06 12.02 40.48
CA PHE A 82 -1.88 12.75 40.02
C PHE A 82 -2.08 13.51 38.72
N TYR A 83 -2.88 12.98 37.77
CA TYR A 83 -3.05 13.58 36.44
C TYR A 83 -4.52 13.88 36.17
N ASP A 84 -4.77 15.06 35.59
CA ASP A 84 -6.11 15.48 35.16
C ASP A 84 -6.47 14.82 33.82
N GLU A 85 -5.48 14.61 32.96
CA GLU A 85 -5.68 14.01 31.64
C GLU A 85 -4.79 12.78 31.41
N ILE A 86 -5.45 11.63 31.18
CA ILE A 86 -4.78 10.37 30.83
C ILE A 86 -5.08 10.03 29.38
N THR A 87 -4.04 10.01 28.56
CA THR A 87 -4.10 9.63 27.15
C THR A 87 -3.50 8.24 26.96
N ILE A 88 -4.30 7.27 26.51
CA ILE A 88 -3.82 5.93 26.14
C ILE A 88 -3.83 5.78 24.63
N SER A 89 -2.71 5.35 24.06
CA SER A 89 -2.56 5.02 22.64
C SER A 89 -2.17 3.57 22.44
N LEU A 90 -2.83 2.89 21.51
CA LEU A 90 -2.66 1.47 21.25
C LEU A 90 -2.12 1.27 19.83
N PHE A 91 -1.05 0.50 19.70
CA PHE A 91 -0.36 0.24 18.43
C PHE A 91 -0.19 -1.27 18.22
N TYR A 92 -0.39 -1.73 16.98
CA TYR A 92 -0.26 -3.14 16.56
C TYR A 92 -0.97 -4.12 17.51
N SER A 93 -2.06 -3.67 18.13
CA SER A 93 -2.76 -4.39 19.19
C SER A 93 -4.05 -4.99 18.66
N ASN A 94 -4.44 -6.14 19.19
CA ASN A 94 -5.73 -6.76 18.91
C ASN A 94 -6.75 -6.24 19.91
N PHE A 95 -7.92 -5.82 19.43
CA PHE A 95 -9.01 -5.43 20.29
C PHE A 95 -9.81 -6.66 20.73
N LYS A 96 -9.35 -7.34 21.79
CA LYS A 96 -9.98 -8.53 22.36
C LYS A 96 -10.03 -8.45 23.88
N ILE A 97 -11.02 -9.12 24.47
CA ILE A 97 -11.18 -9.23 25.92
C ILE A 97 -10.70 -10.60 26.39
N TYR A 98 -9.98 -10.58 27.49
CA TYR A 98 -9.53 -11.75 28.23
C TYR A 98 -10.16 -11.74 29.64
N THR A 99 -10.34 -12.94 30.18
CA THR A 99 -10.75 -13.17 31.57
C THR A 99 -9.81 -14.21 32.17
N HIS A 100 -9.01 -13.80 33.15
CA HIS A 100 -8.01 -14.65 33.81
C HIS A 100 -7.05 -15.29 32.81
N GLY A 101 -6.51 -14.48 31.90
CA GLY A 101 -5.57 -14.91 30.84
C GLY A 101 -6.19 -15.71 29.69
N SER A 102 -7.48 -16.06 29.75
CA SER A 102 -8.18 -16.80 28.70
C SER A 102 -9.05 -15.86 27.83
N LEU A 103 -9.14 -16.11 26.52
CA LEU A 103 -9.94 -15.27 25.63
C LEU A 103 -11.43 -15.41 25.97
N ALA A 104 -12.10 -14.29 26.28
CA ALA A 104 -13.53 -14.27 26.56
C ALA A 104 -14.31 -14.57 25.27
N LYS A 105 -14.96 -15.74 25.22
CA LYS A 105 -15.83 -16.14 24.09
C LYS A 105 -17.23 -15.53 24.17
N ASP A 106 -17.66 -15.19 25.38
CA ASP A 106 -18.98 -14.65 25.68
C ASP A 106 -18.81 -13.32 26.42
N CYS A 107 -19.56 -12.31 25.99
CA CYS A 107 -19.56 -10.98 26.57
C CYS A 107 -20.22 -10.97 27.97
N SER A 108 -21.09 -11.94 28.27
CA SER A 108 -21.70 -12.11 29.60
C SER A 108 -20.65 -12.32 30.70
N LYS A 109 -19.55 -13.04 30.40
CA LYS A 109 -18.47 -13.30 31.35
C LYS A 109 -17.62 -12.06 31.67
N ALA A 110 -17.71 -11.03 30.84
CA ALA A 110 -17.06 -9.75 31.07
C ALA A 110 -17.95 -8.79 31.88
N ASP A 111 -19.18 -9.18 32.22
CA ASP A 111 -20.14 -8.35 32.95
C ASP A 111 -19.96 -8.53 34.47
N HIS A 112 -18.91 -7.91 35.02
CA HIS A 112 -18.73 -7.83 36.46
C HIS A 112 -19.32 -6.51 37.00
N PRO A 113 -20.04 -6.53 38.13
CA PRO A 113 -20.44 -5.30 38.80
C PRO A 113 -19.18 -4.57 39.26
N ASN A 114 -19.10 -3.27 38.96
CA ASN A 114 -18.05 -2.34 39.39
C ASN A 114 -16.66 -2.47 38.74
N PHE A 115 -16.50 -3.26 37.69
CA PHE A 115 -15.22 -3.33 36.97
C PHE A 115 -15.19 -2.40 35.75
N THR A 116 -14.07 -1.73 35.53
CA THR A 116 -13.78 -0.94 34.31
C THR A 116 -12.37 -1.21 33.82
N TYR A 117 -12.21 -1.36 32.50
CA TYR A 117 -10.90 -1.58 31.87
C TYR A 117 -10.09 -0.29 31.74
N PHE A 118 -10.77 0.86 31.70
CA PHE A 118 -10.17 2.17 31.46
C PHE A 118 -10.71 3.19 32.47
N PRO A 119 -10.49 2.98 33.79
CA PRO A 119 -10.96 3.91 34.81
C PRO A 119 -10.39 5.29 34.55
N ASN A 120 -11.29 6.25 34.28
CA ASN A 120 -11.00 7.67 34.13
C ASN A 120 -9.87 7.99 33.12
N VAL A 121 -9.76 7.19 32.07
CA VAL A 121 -8.94 7.52 30.90
C VAL A 121 -9.65 8.61 30.12
N THR A 122 -9.03 9.77 29.95
CA THR A 122 -9.64 10.92 29.27
C THR A 122 -9.71 10.72 27.76
N TYR A 123 -8.63 10.20 27.17
CA TYR A 123 -8.50 9.97 25.74
C TYR A 123 -7.99 8.57 25.44
N LEU A 124 -8.71 7.82 24.61
CA LEU A 124 -8.30 6.48 24.17
C LEU A 124 -8.18 6.41 22.65
N PHE A 125 -6.97 6.14 22.18
CA PHE A 125 -6.62 6.10 20.76
C PHE A 125 -6.24 4.70 20.31
N PHE A 126 -7.08 4.10 19.47
CA PHE A 126 -6.73 2.95 18.68
C PHE A 126 -6.16 3.42 17.35
N THR A 127 -4.83 3.31 17.17
CA THR A 127 -4.16 3.73 15.94
C THR A 127 -4.50 2.83 14.74
N PHE A 128 -4.16 3.29 13.53
CA PHE A 128 -4.43 2.61 12.25
C PHE A 128 -3.79 1.21 12.11
N SER A 129 -2.87 0.87 13.02
CA SER A 129 -2.15 -0.39 13.08
C SER A 129 -2.86 -1.47 13.90
N ASN A 130 -3.93 -1.10 14.63
CA ASN A 130 -4.69 -2.04 15.44
C ASN A 130 -5.61 -2.91 14.61
N LYS A 131 -5.87 -4.11 15.13
CA LYS A 131 -6.79 -5.08 14.54
C LYS A 131 -8.11 -5.06 15.30
N TYR A 132 -9.18 -4.86 14.55
CA TYR A 132 -10.56 -4.86 15.01
C TYR A 132 -11.27 -6.15 14.62
N HIS A 133 -12.38 -6.40 15.31
CA HIS A 133 -13.27 -7.51 15.02
C HIS A 133 -14.72 -7.01 14.92
N PRO A 134 -15.55 -7.62 14.05
CA PRO A 134 -16.95 -7.25 13.89
C PRO A 134 -17.81 -7.61 15.11
N ASN A 135 -17.29 -8.48 15.99
CA ASN A 135 -17.96 -9.02 17.16
C ASN A 135 -17.21 -8.65 18.44
N THR A 136 -16.80 -7.39 18.57
CA THR A 136 -16.14 -6.91 19.79
C THR A 136 -17.15 -6.83 20.93
N CYS A 137 -16.79 -7.30 22.12
CA CYS A 137 -17.65 -7.18 23.29
C CYS A 137 -17.64 -5.72 23.79
N PRO A 138 -18.77 -5.03 23.82
CA PRO A 138 -18.83 -3.62 24.19
C PRO A 138 -18.63 -3.35 25.70
N GLN A 139 -18.69 -4.39 26.55
CA GLN A 139 -18.46 -4.27 28.01
C GLN A 139 -17.06 -3.75 28.37
N VAL A 140 -16.11 -3.75 27.43
CA VAL A 140 -14.80 -3.13 27.63
C VAL A 140 -14.89 -1.62 27.95
N PHE A 141 -16.00 -0.98 27.56
CA PHE A 141 -16.27 0.44 27.84
C PHE A 141 -17.24 0.66 29.01
N LYS A 142 -17.48 -0.34 29.85
CA LYS A 142 -18.35 -0.21 31.03
C LYS A 142 -17.71 0.72 32.08
N PHE A 143 -18.51 1.61 32.64
CA PHE A 143 -18.16 2.62 33.64
C PHE A 143 -16.99 3.54 33.24
N VAL A 144 -16.83 3.74 31.93
CA VAL A 144 -15.80 4.65 31.40
C VAL A 144 -16.34 6.07 31.36
N ASN A 145 -15.51 7.04 31.77
CA ASN A 145 -15.74 8.46 31.57
C ASN A 145 -14.62 9.02 30.68
N MET A 146 -14.91 9.19 29.39
CA MET A 146 -13.97 9.57 28.33
C MET A 146 -14.45 10.84 27.63
N LYS A 147 -13.56 11.83 27.48
CA LYS A 147 -13.81 12.96 26.57
C LYS A 147 -13.77 12.50 25.11
N LYS A 148 -12.87 11.57 24.77
CA LYS A 148 -12.66 11.14 23.38
C LYS A 148 -12.25 9.68 23.24
N LEU A 149 -12.95 8.96 22.37
CA LEU A 149 -12.61 7.63 21.91
C LEU A 149 -12.29 7.66 20.42
N THR A 150 -11.14 7.13 20.01
CA THR A 150 -10.67 7.23 18.63
C THR A 150 -10.34 5.86 18.05
N PHE A 151 -10.94 5.51 16.91
CA PHE A 151 -10.66 4.30 16.13
C PHE A 151 -10.11 4.68 14.76
N HIS A 152 -8.87 4.33 14.45
CA HIS A 152 -8.27 4.58 13.13
C HIS A 152 -8.08 3.28 12.36
N GLY A 153 -8.10 3.37 11.03
CA GLY A 153 -7.76 2.23 10.15
C GLY A 153 -8.91 1.23 10.02
N ILE A 154 -10.16 1.68 10.19
CA ILE A 154 -11.34 0.89 9.85
C ILE A 154 -11.42 0.81 8.32
N SER A 155 -11.53 -0.41 7.79
CA SER A 155 -11.52 -0.65 6.34
C SER A 155 -12.30 -1.90 6.02
N ASP A 156 -13.14 -1.84 4.99
CA ASP A 156 -13.81 -3.01 4.39
C ASP A 156 -13.16 -3.43 3.06
N SER A 157 -12.02 -2.82 2.71
CA SER A 157 -11.29 -3.20 1.50
C SER A 157 -10.83 -4.66 1.58
N PHE A 158 -10.85 -5.36 0.44
CA PHE A 158 -10.36 -6.75 0.34
C PHE A 158 -8.92 -6.90 0.87
N LEU A 159 -8.09 -5.88 0.68
CA LEU A 159 -6.70 -5.88 1.13
C LEU A 159 -6.56 -5.70 2.64
N LYS A 160 -7.44 -4.91 3.27
CA LYS A 160 -7.38 -4.59 4.70
C LYS A 160 -8.77 -4.72 5.29
N LYS A 161 -9.27 -5.96 5.46
CA LYS A 161 -10.56 -6.19 6.13
C LYS A 161 -10.36 -6.03 7.64
N ASN A 162 -10.61 -4.83 8.12
CA ASN A 162 -10.41 -4.42 9.51
C ASN A 162 -11.67 -3.68 10.00
N MET A 163 -12.75 -4.45 10.13
CA MET A 163 -14.06 -3.92 10.51
C MET A 163 -14.24 -4.03 12.02
N LEU A 164 -14.53 -2.89 12.64
CA LEU A 164 -15.00 -2.84 14.02
C LEU A 164 -16.52 -2.95 14.02
N GLY A 165 -17.03 -3.86 14.84
CA GLY A 165 -18.44 -3.96 15.17
C GLY A 165 -18.58 -4.48 16.59
N PHE A 166 -19.72 -4.19 17.20
CA PHE A 166 -20.01 -4.60 18.57
C PHE A 166 -21.11 -5.66 18.60
N LEU A 167 -20.93 -6.65 19.49
CA LEU A 167 -21.97 -7.62 19.80
C LEU A 167 -23.16 -6.91 20.47
N GLN A 168 -24.36 -7.23 20.03
CA GLN A 168 -25.57 -6.75 20.68
C GLN A 168 -25.64 -7.30 22.11
N VAL A 169 -25.82 -6.41 23.07
CA VAL A 169 -26.06 -6.74 24.49
C VAL A 169 -27.49 -6.36 24.87
N ASN A 170 -28.06 -7.11 25.82
CA ASN A 170 -29.44 -6.91 26.25
C ASN A 170 -29.61 -5.67 27.15
N SER A 171 -28.55 -5.24 27.81
CA SER A 171 -28.54 -4.09 28.72
C SER A 171 -27.78 -2.91 28.13
N THR A 172 -28.18 -1.71 28.56
CA THR A 172 -27.42 -0.48 28.31
C THR A 172 -26.13 -0.53 29.11
N ILE A 173 -25.03 -0.13 28.49
CA ILE A 173 -23.71 -0.13 29.12
C ILE A 173 -23.52 1.24 29.75
N PRO A 174 -23.46 1.34 31.09
CA PRO A 174 -23.28 2.63 31.74
C PRO A 174 -21.91 3.19 31.38
N ASN A 175 -21.86 4.32 30.67
CA ASN A 175 -20.65 5.06 30.34
C ASN A 175 -20.96 6.50 29.93
N GLU A 176 -19.92 7.33 29.95
CA GLU A 176 -19.93 8.71 29.53
C GLU A 176 -18.81 8.87 28.48
N ILE A 177 -19.17 8.83 27.20
CA ILE A 177 -18.24 9.06 26.09
C ILE A 177 -18.72 10.28 25.35
N ASP A 178 -18.05 11.43 25.50
CA ASP A 178 -18.51 12.68 24.88
C ASP A 178 -18.33 12.69 23.35
N SER A 179 -17.18 12.21 22.86
CA SER A 179 -16.81 12.25 21.44
C SER A 179 -16.23 10.93 20.96
N ILE A 180 -16.60 10.54 19.72
CA ILE A 180 -15.98 9.43 19.01
C ILE A 180 -15.35 9.90 17.69
N ASN A 181 -14.14 9.46 17.42
CA ASN A 181 -13.40 9.74 16.19
C ASN A 181 -13.18 8.45 15.41
N ILE A 182 -13.52 8.45 14.14
CA ILE A 182 -13.50 7.27 13.28
C ILE A 182 -12.70 7.60 12.02
N GLY A 183 -11.49 7.06 11.95
CA GLY A 183 -10.63 7.11 10.78
C GLY A 183 -10.89 5.93 9.85
N CYS A 184 -11.52 6.21 8.71
CA CYS A 184 -11.93 5.21 7.72
C CYS A 184 -11.00 5.16 6.51
N TYR A 185 -10.94 3.98 5.91
CA TYR A 185 -10.22 3.71 4.67
C TYR A 185 -11.06 2.77 3.79
N ARG A 186 -11.92 3.34 2.93
CA ARG A 186 -12.97 2.63 2.16
C ARG A 186 -13.78 1.70 3.06
N ALA A 187 -14.48 2.32 4.01
CA ALA A 187 -15.39 1.63 4.92
C ALA A 187 -16.77 2.26 4.88
N GLY A 188 -17.79 1.43 5.07
CA GLY A 188 -19.14 1.87 5.38
C GLY A 188 -19.28 2.12 6.88
N ILE A 189 -19.91 3.23 7.26
CA ILE A 189 -20.32 3.49 8.65
C ILE A 189 -21.70 2.88 8.85
N GLN A 190 -21.80 1.89 9.74
CA GLN A 190 -23.04 1.18 10.02
C GLN A 190 -23.40 1.27 11.50
N LYS A 191 -24.65 0.94 11.85
CA LYS A 191 -25.12 0.86 13.24
C LYS A 191 -24.29 -0.07 14.13
N THR A 192 -23.70 -1.13 13.56
CA THR A 192 -22.84 -2.08 14.31
C THR A 192 -21.56 -1.42 14.83
N LEU A 193 -21.07 -0.35 14.19
CA LEU A 193 -19.93 0.44 14.62
C LEU A 193 -20.33 1.48 15.67
N LEU A 194 -21.51 2.09 15.51
CA LEU A 194 -22.08 3.10 16.42
C LEU A 194 -23.16 2.48 17.31
N MET A 195 -22.78 1.45 18.08
CA MET A 195 -23.75 0.66 18.83
C MET A 195 -24.46 1.50 19.91
N PRO A 196 -25.81 1.63 19.86
CA PRO A 196 -26.53 2.57 20.74
C PRO A 196 -26.44 2.25 22.22
N GLN A 197 -26.38 0.97 22.58
CA GLN A 197 -26.28 0.52 23.98
C GLN A 197 -25.00 1.01 24.67
N MET A 198 -23.95 1.34 23.90
CA MET A 198 -22.66 1.82 24.40
C MET A 198 -22.49 3.33 24.24
N LEU A 199 -23.30 3.99 23.40
CA LEU A 199 -23.06 5.37 22.96
C LEU A 199 -24.26 6.29 23.26
N GLN A 200 -25.02 6.00 24.31
CA GLN A 200 -26.21 6.79 24.67
C GLN A 200 -25.88 8.23 25.04
N SER A 201 -24.73 8.44 25.70
CA SER A 201 -24.22 9.75 26.13
C SER A 201 -23.43 10.49 25.05
N LEU A 202 -23.25 9.89 23.87
CA LEU A 202 -22.40 10.44 22.80
C LEU A 202 -22.95 11.75 22.24
N LYS A 203 -22.15 12.80 22.31
CA LYS A 203 -22.49 14.14 21.81
C LYS A 203 -21.88 14.44 20.46
N ILE A 204 -20.69 13.92 20.16
CA ILE A 204 -19.91 14.26 18.97
C ILE A 204 -19.46 13.00 18.23
N VAL A 205 -19.72 12.93 16.92
CA VAL A 205 -19.12 11.93 16.03
C VAL A 205 -18.26 12.67 15.01
N GLU A 206 -16.96 12.37 14.97
CA GLU A 206 -16.05 12.82 13.92
C GLU A 206 -15.63 11.64 13.05
N ILE A 207 -16.00 11.64 11.78
CA ILE A 207 -15.58 10.65 10.79
C ILE A 207 -14.61 11.34 9.83
N PHE A 208 -13.47 10.72 9.56
CA PHE A 208 -12.49 11.25 8.63
C PHE A 208 -11.82 10.16 7.79
N GLY A 209 -11.23 10.56 6.66
CA GLY A 209 -10.57 9.67 5.72
C GLY A 209 -11.45 9.28 4.54
N SER A 210 -11.22 8.09 3.98
CA SER A 210 -11.96 7.58 2.83
C SER A 210 -13.19 6.80 3.29
N VAL A 211 -14.39 7.35 3.08
CA VAL A 211 -15.67 6.78 3.51
C VAL A 211 -16.46 6.32 2.29
N ASP A 212 -16.91 5.07 2.26
CA ASP A 212 -17.65 4.55 1.12
C ASP A 212 -19.12 4.95 1.17
N PHE A 213 -19.75 4.81 2.34
CA PHE A 213 -21.14 5.22 2.59
C PHE A 213 -21.40 5.33 4.10
N ILE A 214 -22.50 5.97 4.47
CA ILE A 214 -23.07 5.92 5.81
C ILE A 214 -24.42 5.23 5.69
N GLY A 215 -24.65 4.18 6.48
CA GLY A 215 -25.90 3.44 6.51
C GLY A 215 -27.04 4.28 7.09
N ASP A 216 -28.25 4.06 6.58
CA ASP A 216 -29.42 4.88 6.92
C ASP A 216 -29.75 4.89 8.41
N ASP A 217 -29.43 3.82 9.14
CA ASP A 217 -29.71 3.67 10.57
C ASP A 217 -28.52 4.00 11.49
N ALA A 218 -27.38 4.43 10.93
CA ALA A 218 -26.13 4.60 11.67
C ALA A 218 -26.25 5.57 12.87
N PHE A 219 -27.02 6.65 12.71
CA PHE A 219 -27.21 7.69 13.73
C PHE A 219 -28.59 7.67 14.40
N LYS A 220 -29.53 6.87 13.90
CA LYS A 220 -30.96 6.91 14.27
C LYS A 220 -31.20 6.80 15.79
N HIS A 221 -30.34 6.05 16.47
CA HIS A 221 -30.50 5.68 17.88
C HIS A 221 -29.61 6.48 18.84
N LEU A 222 -28.76 7.39 18.34
CA LEU A 222 -27.88 8.21 19.18
C LEU A 222 -28.64 9.45 19.65
N THR A 223 -29.27 9.35 20.82
CA THR A 223 -30.25 10.36 21.27
C THR A 223 -29.64 11.67 21.73
N SER A 224 -28.39 11.63 22.22
CA SER A 224 -27.67 12.78 22.77
C SER A 224 -26.73 13.46 21.76
N LEU A 225 -26.74 12.97 20.52
CA LEU A 225 -25.87 13.47 19.46
C LEU A 225 -26.20 14.94 19.17
N SER A 226 -25.17 15.77 19.12
CA SER A 226 -25.26 17.21 18.86
C SER A 226 -24.43 17.63 17.65
N LEU A 227 -23.39 16.87 17.30
CA LEU A 227 -22.50 17.17 16.18
C LEU A 227 -22.06 15.91 15.44
N ILE A 228 -22.17 15.94 14.12
CA ILE A 228 -21.56 15.00 13.17
C ILE A 228 -20.55 15.80 12.35
N SER A 229 -19.27 15.53 12.48
CA SER A 229 -18.20 16.11 11.68
C SER A 229 -17.70 15.09 10.66
N LEU A 230 -17.84 15.38 9.37
CA LEU A 230 -17.34 14.54 8.27
C LEU A 230 -16.17 15.23 7.57
N LYS A 231 -14.99 14.61 7.58
CA LYS A 231 -13.79 15.06 6.85
C LYS A 231 -13.42 13.99 5.80
N VAL A 232 -14.10 14.02 4.65
CA VAL A 232 -14.10 12.90 3.69
C VAL A 232 -13.15 13.17 2.52
N ASP A 233 -12.11 12.36 2.39
CA ASP A 233 -11.07 12.50 1.34
C ASP A 233 -11.63 12.13 -0.06
N ASN A 234 -12.51 11.13 -0.13
CA ASN A 234 -13.14 10.65 -1.35
C ASN A 234 -14.54 11.26 -1.60
N PHE A 235 -14.72 12.55 -1.29
CA PHE A 235 -16.03 13.20 -1.22
C PHE A 235 -16.97 12.93 -2.42
N ARG A 236 -16.51 13.09 -3.68
CA ARG A 236 -17.37 12.80 -4.86
C ARG A 236 -17.92 11.38 -4.84
N TYR A 237 -17.05 10.40 -4.58
CA TYR A 237 -17.44 9.00 -4.54
C TYR A 237 -18.41 8.73 -3.39
N PHE A 238 -18.14 9.29 -2.20
CA PHE A 238 -19.04 9.23 -1.06
C PHE A 238 -20.44 9.75 -1.43
N CYS A 239 -20.53 10.91 -2.09
CA CYS A 239 -21.82 11.49 -2.48
C CYS A 239 -22.56 10.68 -3.56
N THR A 240 -21.88 9.85 -4.37
CA THR A 240 -22.58 8.94 -5.30
C THR A 240 -23.45 7.90 -4.60
N LYS A 241 -23.24 7.69 -3.30
CA LYS A 241 -24.07 6.80 -2.47
C LYS A 241 -25.26 7.52 -1.82
N GLY A 242 -25.38 8.82 -2.05
CA GLY A 242 -26.48 9.65 -1.57
C GLY A 242 -26.36 10.02 -0.09
N PHE A 243 -27.28 10.87 0.34
CA PHE A 243 -27.37 11.39 1.71
C PHE A 243 -28.62 10.88 2.45
N GLY A 244 -29.19 9.75 2.02
CA GLY A 244 -30.42 9.19 2.60
C GLY A 244 -30.40 9.08 4.12
N TRP A 245 -29.23 8.78 4.70
CA TRP A 245 -29.00 8.73 6.15
C TRP A 245 -29.28 10.04 6.89
N LEU A 246 -29.16 11.22 6.25
CA LEU A 246 -29.49 12.52 6.86
C LEU A 246 -30.95 12.59 7.30
N SER A 247 -31.85 11.97 6.54
CA SER A 247 -33.28 11.91 6.87
C SER A 247 -33.56 11.15 8.17
N ASN A 248 -32.61 10.34 8.67
CA ASN A 248 -32.73 9.60 9.93
C ASN A 248 -31.99 10.27 11.09
N VAL A 249 -31.26 11.37 10.85
CA VAL A 249 -30.67 12.18 11.90
C VAL A 249 -31.79 12.92 12.64
N LYS A 250 -31.66 13.03 13.97
CA LYS A 250 -32.59 13.78 14.81
C LYS A 250 -32.51 15.28 14.51
N ALA A 251 -33.53 16.04 14.86
CA ALA A 251 -33.49 17.50 14.80
C ALA A 251 -32.45 18.05 15.80
N ASN A 252 -31.93 19.25 15.53
CA ASN A 252 -30.89 19.93 16.31
C ASN A 252 -29.51 19.25 16.31
N VAL A 253 -29.25 18.33 15.38
CA VAL A 253 -27.90 17.79 15.19
C VAL A 253 -27.18 18.65 14.16
N HIS A 254 -26.04 19.20 14.55
CA HIS A 254 -25.17 19.94 13.66
C HIS A 254 -24.38 18.97 12.77
N LEU A 255 -24.28 19.26 11.48
CA LEU A 255 -23.46 18.55 10.52
C LEU A 255 -22.33 19.47 10.06
N TYR A 256 -21.10 19.06 10.26
CA TYR A 256 -19.92 19.79 9.79
C TYR A 256 -19.27 18.99 8.66
N LEU A 257 -19.45 19.44 7.42
CA LEU A 257 -18.82 18.88 6.22
C LEU A 257 -17.53 19.65 5.96
N ASN A 258 -16.40 19.01 6.28
CA ASN A 258 -15.08 19.54 6.00
C ASN A 258 -14.54 18.96 4.71
N PHE A 259 -14.25 19.84 3.77
CA PHE A 259 -13.49 19.51 2.56
C PHE A 259 -12.03 19.74 2.87
N ASP A 260 -11.19 18.75 2.62
CA ASP A 260 -9.75 18.95 2.83
C ASP A 260 -9.27 20.03 1.85
N ASN A 261 -8.67 21.10 2.38
CA ASN A 261 -8.25 22.28 1.61
C ASN A 261 -7.28 21.93 0.47
N ASP A 262 -6.65 20.76 0.55
CA ASP A 262 -5.74 20.26 -0.47
C ASP A 262 -6.46 19.90 -1.79
N GLU A 263 -7.78 19.68 -1.80
CA GLU A 263 -8.51 19.28 -3.01
C GLU A 263 -9.12 20.44 -3.82
N GLN A 264 -9.23 21.66 -3.27
CA GLN A 264 -9.95 22.80 -3.89
C GLN A 264 -11.25 22.32 -4.59
N PHE A 265 -12.19 21.79 -3.80
CA PHE A 265 -13.36 21.15 -4.35
C PHE A 265 -14.28 22.18 -5.00
N VAL A 266 -14.26 22.25 -6.34
CA VAL A 266 -15.19 23.08 -7.09
C VAL A 266 -16.50 22.32 -7.28
N PHE A 267 -17.56 22.86 -6.71
CA PHE A 267 -18.93 22.38 -6.87
C PHE A 267 -19.44 22.75 -8.26
N ALA A 268 -19.19 21.90 -9.26
CA ALA A 268 -19.67 22.14 -10.61
C ALA A 268 -21.18 21.87 -10.72
N ASP A 269 -21.84 22.46 -11.72
CA ASP A 269 -23.26 22.19 -12.02
C ASP A 269 -23.55 20.70 -12.27
N THR A 270 -22.56 19.94 -12.73
CA THR A 270 -22.66 18.49 -12.94
C THR A 270 -22.79 17.71 -11.64
N ASP A 271 -22.37 18.29 -10.51
CA ASP A 271 -22.41 17.64 -9.21
C ASP A 271 -23.80 17.68 -8.58
N ILE A 272 -24.77 18.39 -9.16
CA ILE A 272 -26.14 18.51 -8.63
C ILE A 272 -26.78 17.14 -8.36
N CYS A 273 -26.51 16.16 -9.23
CA CYS A 273 -27.00 14.79 -9.08
C CYS A 273 -26.48 14.09 -7.81
N LEU A 274 -25.30 14.46 -7.32
CA LEU A 274 -24.70 13.93 -6.09
C LEU A 274 -25.42 14.42 -4.83
N PHE A 275 -26.16 15.53 -4.94
CA PHE A 275 -26.85 16.19 -3.83
C PHE A 275 -28.38 16.12 -3.95
N LYS A 276 -28.92 15.29 -4.86
CA LYS A 276 -30.37 15.13 -5.04
C LYS A 276 -31.08 14.76 -3.73
N ASP A 277 -30.47 13.89 -2.93
CA ASP A 277 -31.03 13.42 -1.66
C ASP A 277 -30.54 14.24 -0.45
N PHE A 278 -29.94 15.41 -0.67
CA PHE A 278 -29.47 16.30 0.39
C PHE A 278 -30.64 17.04 1.02
N LEU A 279 -31.45 16.31 1.79
CA LEU A 279 -32.62 16.83 2.49
C LEU A 279 -32.27 17.04 3.96
N VAL A 280 -32.06 18.31 4.33
CA VAL A 280 -31.80 18.71 5.71
C VAL A 280 -33.13 18.94 6.40
N LYS A 281 -33.35 18.28 7.55
CA LYS A 281 -34.52 18.57 8.39
C LYS A 281 -34.42 19.96 9.01
N ASP A 282 -35.57 20.56 9.25
CA ASP A 282 -35.71 21.77 10.06
C ASP A 282 -34.84 21.65 11.32
N HIS A 283 -33.97 22.65 11.54
CA HIS A 283 -33.05 22.80 12.68
C HIS A 283 -31.72 22.03 12.64
N ASN A 284 -31.40 21.27 11.60
CA ASN A 284 -30.07 20.67 11.45
C ASN A 284 -29.10 21.64 10.77
N LEU A 285 -28.14 22.20 11.51
CA LEU A 285 -27.17 23.14 10.92
C LEU A 285 -26.11 22.40 10.12
N VAL A 286 -25.99 22.66 8.82
CA VAL A 286 -24.87 22.13 8.03
C VAL A 286 -23.82 23.22 7.77
N TYR A 287 -22.57 22.91 8.03
CA TYR A 287 -21.42 23.77 7.74
C TYR A 287 -20.58 23.15 6.62
N ILE A 288 -20.16 23.99 5.67
CA ILE A 288 -19.32 23.62 4.52
C ILE A 288 -18.10 24.54 4.54
N THR A 289 -16.90 23.96 4.52
CA THR A 289 -15.66 24.72 4.76
C THR A 289 -14.97 25.28 3.52
N ASP A 290 -15.30 24.80 2.32
CA ASP A 290 -14.58 25.18 1.10
C ASP A 290 -15.03 26.54 0.56
N MET A 291 -14.07 27.32 0.06
CA MET A 291 -14.33 28.64 -0.51
C MET A 291 -14.54 28.52 -2.01
N ALA A 292 -15.79 28.50 -2.46
CA ALA A 292 -16.09 28.69 -3.87
C ALA A 292 -15.92 30.17 -4.25
N SER A 293 -15.25 30.43 -5.38
CA SER A 293 -15.18 31.79 -5.95
C SER A 293 -16.46 32.19 -6.69
N GLU A 294 -17.27 31.21 -7.10
CA GLU A 294 -18.46 31.39 -7.92
C GLU A 294 -19.61 30.51 -7.40
N CYS A 295 -20.84 30.98 -7.54
CA CYS A 295 -22.03 30.23 -7.14
C CYS A 295 -22.59 29.41 -8.32
N SER A 296 -22.46 28.09 -8.24
CA SER A 296 -23.02 27.14 -9.21
C SER A 296 -24.42 26.70 -8.82
N CYS A 297 -25.17 26.06 -9.72
CA CYS A 297 -26.48 25.50 -9.40
C CYS A 297 -26.43 24.46 -8.28
N THR A 298 -25.34 23.70 -8.17
CA THR A 298 -25.13 22.76 -7.06
C THR A 298 -25.00 23.52 -5.73
N LEU A 299 -24.22 24.60 -5.71
CA LEU A 299 -24.07 25.46 -4.53
C LEU A 299 -25.40 26.15 -4.17
N MET A 300 -26.17 26.59 -5.17
CA MET A 300 -27.49 27.19 -4.98
C MET A 300 -28.48 26.19 -4.37
N TRP A 301 -28.50 24.94 -4.85
CA TRP A 301 -29.33 23.87 -4.29
C TRP A 301 -28.99 23.62 -2.82
N ILE A 302 -27.70 23.45 -2.52
CA ILE A 302 -27.22 23.29 -1.15
C ILE A 302 -27.63 24.51 -0.32
N TYR A 303 -27.37 25.73 -0.81
CA TYR A 303 -27.68 26.97 -0.11
C TYR A 303 -29.18 27.14 0.19
N GLN A 304 -30.07 26.77 -0.73
CA GLN A 304 -31.51 26.81 -0.51
C GLN A 304 -31.93 25.96 0.70
N HIS A 305 -31.38 24.77 0.84
CA HIS A 305 -31.62 23.89 1.99
C HIS A 305 -30.92 24.34 3.29
N LEU A 306 -30.02 25.33 3.21
CA LEU A 306 -29.37 25.92 4.38
C LEU A 306 -29.95 27.27 4.79
N LEU A 307 -30.69 27.94 3.92
CA LEU A 307 -31.32 29.23 4.18
C LEU A 307 -32.29 29.17 5.37
N GLU A 308 -33.07 28.09 5.48
CA GLU A 308 -34.00 27.88 6.60
C GLU A 308 -33.27 27.75 7.95
N ASN A 309 -32.00 27.30 7.92
CA ASN A 309 -31.15 27.20 9.09
C ASN A 309 -30.46 28.53 9.47
N MET A 310 -30.31 29.46 8.52
CA MET A 310 -29.68 30.77 8.77
C MET A 310 -30.48 31.63 9.72
N THR A 311 -31.80 31.67 9.56
CA THR A 311 -32.70 32.36 10.50
C THR A 311 -32.59 31.81 11.92
N TYR A 312 -32.36 30.50 12.07
CA TYR A 312 -32.10 29.90 13.38
C TYR A 312 -30.73 30.29 13.94
N LEU A 313 -29.68 30.25 13.11
CA LEU A 313 -28.33 30.64 13.49
C LEU A 313 -28.24 32.09 13.97
N ASP A 314 -28.85 33.02 13.23
CA ASP A 314 -28.87 34.44 13.55
C ASP A 314 -29.53 34.72 14.91
N THR A 315 -30.49 33.88 15.31
CA THR A 315 -31.16 34.01 16.62
C THR A 315 -30.39 33.39 17.78
N LYS A 316 -29.52 32.40 17.52
CA LYS A 316 -28.91 31.57 18.58
C LYS A 316 -27.43 31.89 18.86
N TYR A 317 -26.68 32.38 17.88
CA TYR A 317 -25.24 32.59 18.00
C TYR A 317 -24.85 34.05 17.82
N ASN A 318 -23.93 34.54 18.66
CA ASN A 318 -23.33 35.85 18.46
C ASN A 318 -22.48 35.86 17.18
N SER A 319 -22.62 36.90 16.37
CA SER A 319 -21.99 37.09 15.05
C SER A 319 -20.45 37.03 15.03
N GLU A 320 -19.80 36.95 16.19
CA GLU A 320 -18.34 36.90 16.32
C GLU A 320 -17.74 35.49 16.23
N GLU A 321 -18.54 34.43 16.36
CA GLU A 321 -18.04 33.05 16.37
C GLU A 321 -17.44 32.64 15.01
N ILE A 322 -16.27 31.99 15.05
CA ILE A 322 -15.46 31.66 13.86
C ILE A 322 -16.23 30.81 12.85
N LEU A 323 -17.11 29.92 13.33
CA LEU A 323 -17.98 29.07 12.51
C LEU A 323 -19.00 29.90 11.74
N TYR A 324 -19.65 30.87 12.40
CA TYR A 324 -20.59 31.80 11.79
C TYR A 324 -19.91 32.62 10.69
N LYS A 325 -18.70 33.15 10.94
CA LYS A 325 -17.92 33.91 9.94
C LYS A 325 -17.58 33.10 8.69
N LYS A 326 -17.23 31.81 8.85
CA LYS A 326 -16.95 30.93 7.70
C LYS A 326 -18.22 30.65 6.90
N PHE A 327 -19.32 30.36 7.58
CA PHE A 327 -20.62 30.12 6.93
C PHE A 327 -21.11 31.36 6.17
N TYR A 328 -21.01 32.53 6.80
CA TYR A 328 -21.37 33.82 6.21
C TYR A 328 -20.60 34.13 4.92
N LYS A 329 -19.35 33.67 4.83
CA LYS A 329 -18.55 33.82 3.60
C LYS A 329 -19.12 33.02 2.43
N TYR A 330 -19.59 31.80 2.68
CA TYR A 330 -20.23 30.95 1.67
C TYR A 330 -21.60 31.52 1.24
N SER A 331 -22.43 31.89 2.21
CA SER A 331 -23.75 32.47 1.94
C SER A 331 -23.63 33.74 1.10
N LYS A 332 -22.62 34.58 1.35
CA LYS A 332 -22.39 35.81 0.59
C LYS A 332 -22.11 35.57 -0.91
N VAL A 333 -21.43 34.49 -1.28
CA VAL A 333 -21.12 34.18 -2.70
C VAL A 333 -22.41 33.88 -3.47
N CYS A 334 -23.35 33.15 -2.87
CA CYS A 334 -24.63 32.81 -3.50
C CYS A 334 -25.74 33.84 -3.26
N ALA A 335 -25.70 34.60 -2.17
CA ALA A 335 -26.72 35.61 -1.84
C ALA A 335 -26.71 36.83 -2.79
N VAL A 336 -25.58 37.12 -3.44
CA VAL A 336 -25.49 38.18 -4.47
C VAL A 336 -26.21 37.77 -5.75
N VAL A 337 -26.46 36.48 -5.94
CA VAL A 337 -27.10 35.95 -7.13
C VAL A 337 -28.62 36.08 -6.99
N GLY A 338 -29.23 36.98 -7.78
CA GLY A 338 -30.66 37.27 -7.71
C GLY A 338 -31.56 36.07 -7.98
N HIS A 339 -32.85 36.18 -7.60
CA HIS A 339 -33.87 35.13 -7.76
C HIS A 339 -33.96 34.54 -9.17
N ASP A 340 -33.64 35.31 -10.21
CA ASP A 340 -33.67 34.84 -11.60
C ASP A 340 -32.68 33.70 -11.86
N SER A 341 -31.55 33.66 -11.16
CA SER A 341 -30.57 32.58 -11.32
C SER A 341 -31.04 31.27 -10.71
N PHE A 342 -31.84 31.30 -9.64
CA PHE A 342 -32.47 30.08 -9.09
C PHE A 342 -33.39 29.44 -10.12
N LYS A 343 -34.21 30.26 -10.81
CA LYS A 343 -35.08 29.80 -11.90
C LYS A 343 -34.29 29.24 -13.08
N LYS A 344 -33.16 29.88 -13.43
CA LYS A 344 -32.28 29.41 -14.52
C LYS A 344 -31.65 28.04 -14.25
N CYS A 345 -31.49 27.65 -12.99
CA CYS A 345 -30.90 26.36 -12.67
C CYS A 345 -31.80 25.17 -13.01
N ASP A 346 -33.12 25.36 -13.03
CA ASP A 346 -34.12 24.33 -13.37
C ASP A 346 -33.78 22.97 -12.74
N PHE A 347 -33.80 22.94 -11.40
CA PHE A 347 -33.32 21.81 -10.61
C PHE A 347 -34.04 20.51 -10.97
N GLU A 348 -35.35 20.55 -11.21
CA GLU A 348 -36.15 19.39 -11.62
C GLU A 348 -35.63 18.80 -12.94
N SER A 349 -35.48 19.63 -13.98
CA SER A 349 -34.96 19.14 -15.26
C SER A 349 -33.52 18.61 -15.15
N LYS A 350 -32.69 19.21 -14.28
CA LYS A 350 -31.33 18.70 -14.02
C LYS A 350 -31.36 17.36 -13.29
N PHE A 351 -32.26 17.17 -12.31
CA PHE A 351 -32.44 15.90 -11.61
C PHE A 351 -32.98 14.79 -12.51
N ASP A 352 -33.88 15.11 -13.44
CA ASP A 352 -34.41 14.15 -14.42
C ASP A 352 -33.34 13.68 -15.42
N ARG A 353 -32.34 14.54 -15.70
CA ARG A 353 -31.19 14.22 -16.55
C ARG A 353 -30.05 13.53 -15.82
N CYS A 354 -30.17 13.28 -14.52
CA CYS A 354 -29.16 12.58 -13.74
C CYS A 354 -29.04 11.11 -14.17
N LYS A 355 -28.32 10.88 -15.26
CA LYS A 355 -27.66 9.60 -15.51
C LYS A 355 -26.43 9.59 -14.63
N VAL A 356 -26.35 8.64 -13.70
CA VAL A 356 -25.21 8.50 -12.80
C VAL A 356 -23.98 8.14 -13.65
N ASN A 357 -23.28 9.16 -14.16
CA ASN A 357 -22.02 9.01 -14.85
C ASN A 357 -20.96 8.78 -13.78
N THR A 358 -20.74 7.52 -13.42
CA THR A 358 -19.68 7.09 -12.50
C THR A 358 -18.31 7.11 -13.18
N SER A 359 -18.01 8.11 -14.02
CA SER A 359 -16.67 8.28 -14.58
C SER A 359 -15.72 8.70 -13.45
N ARG A 360 -15.12 7.71 -12.82
CA ARG A 360 -14.21 7.86 -11.69
C ARG A 360 -12.90 8.46 -12.19
N ILE A 361 -12.66 9.72 -11.86
CA ILE A 361 -11.32 10.30 -11.97
C ILE A 361 -10.45 9.58 -10.93
N LEU A 362 -9.38 8.93 -11.38
CA LEU A 362 -8.44 8.22 -10.50
C LEU A 362 -7.76 9.22 -9.57
N LYS A 363 -8.17 9.25 -8.29
CA LYS A 363 -7.56 10.07 -7.25
C LYS A 363 -6.28 9.44 -6.69
N ILE A 364 -5.51 10.21 -5.92
CA ILE A 364 -4.29 9.71 -5.22
C ILE A 364 -4.62 8.51 -4.34
N ASP A 365 -5.73 8.57 -3.60
CA ASP A 365 -6.17 7.43 -2.78
C ASP A 365 -6.39 6.19 -3.64
N ASP A 366 -7.09 6.33 -4.78
CA ASP A 366 -7.29 5.23 -5.72
C ASP A 366 -5.97 4.63 -6.21
N LEU A 367 -4.94 5.45 -6.39
CA LEU A 367 -3.58 4.98 -6.70
C LEU A 367 -2.90 4.28 -5.52
N ILE A 368 -3.13 4.71 -4.28
CA ILE A 368 -2.68 3.97 -3.08
C ILE A 368 -3.31 2.58 -3.12
N TYR A 369 -4.61 2.45 -3.31
CA TYR A 369 -5.26 1.14 -3.39
C TYR A 369 -4.71 0.28 -4.52
N LEU A 370 -4.62 0.83 -5.73
CA LEU A 370 -4.08 0.12 -6.88
C LEU A 370 -2.65 -0.36 -6.61
N SER A 371 -1.83 0.47 -5.97
CA SER A 371 -0.47 0.10 -5.57
C SER A 371 -0.47 -1.04 -4.55
N GLU A 372 -1.41 -1.07 -3.60
CA GLU A 372 -1.50 -2.16 -2.63
C GLU A 372 -1.95 -3.48 -3.27
N TYR A 373 -2.84 -3.43 -4.27
CA TYR A 373 -3.17 -4.58 -5.10
C TYR A 373 -1.93 -5.08 -5.85
N PHE A 374 -1.15 -4.17 -6.42
CA PHE A 374 0.10 -4.49 -7.11
C PHE A 374 1.13 -5.13 -6.19
N ASN A 375 1.29 -4.64 -4.96
CA ASN A 375 2.14 -5.29 -3.95
C ASN A 375 1.61 -6.68 -3.58
N PHE A 376 0.30 -6.84 -3.39
CA PHE A 376 -0.28 -8.16 -3.12
C PHE A 376 -0.02 -9.16 -4.26
N PHE A 377 -0.26 -8.74 -5.51
CA PHE A 377 0.02 -9.57 -6.69
C PHE A 377 1.51 -9.86 -6.85
N TYR A 378 2.37 -8.87 -6.58
CA TYR A 378 3.81 -9.04 -6.55
C TYR A 378 4.18 -10.18 -5.59
N ILE A 379 3.75 -10.13 -4.33
CA ILE A 379 4.10 -11.16 -3.34
C ILE A 379 3.62 -12.55 -3.76
N LEU A 380 2.38 -12.66 -4.25
CA LEU A 380 1.80 -13.93 -4.66
C LEU A 380 2.52 -14.52 -5.88
N PHE A 381 2.60 -13.78 -6.98
CA PHE A 381 3.09 -14.28 -8.26
C PHE A 381 4.61 -14.28 -8.36
N ASN A 382 5.30 -13.32 -7.74
CA ASN A 382 6.77 -13.30 -7.74
C ASN A 382 7.34 -14.55 -7.05
N SER A 383 6.68 -15.03 -5.99
CA SER A 383 7.03 -16.31 -5.34
C SER A 383 6.96 -17.46 -6.34
N MET A 384 5.83 -17.58 -7.05
CA MET A 384 5.63 -18.65 -8.04
C MET A 384 6.62 -18.56 -9.20
N PHE A 385 6.78 -17.37 -9.78
CA PHE A 385 7.70 -17.15 -10.91
C PHE A 385 9.15 -17.37 -10.52
N SER A 386 9.53 -17.01 -9.29
CA SER A 386 10.90 -17.22 -8.83
C SER A 386 11.20 -18.70 -8.58
N ILE A 387 10.28 -19.48 -8.00
CA ILE A 387 10.47 -20.93 -7.83
C ILE A 387 10.60 -21.60 -9.21
N LEU A 388 9.69 -21.28 -10.14
CA LEU A 388 9.76 -21.80 -11.52
C LEU A 388 11.04 -21.37 -12.21
N GLY A 389 11.45 -20.12 -12.01
CA GLY A 389 12.69 -19.55 -12.53
C GLY A 389 13.93 -20.29 -12.03
N ILE A 390 14.00 -20.59 -10.72
CA ILE A 390 15.09 -21.36 -10.11
C ILE A 390 15.16 -22.76 -10.74
N VAL A 391 14.04 -23.48 -10.79
CA VAL A 391 14.00 -24.86 -11.32
C VAL A 391 14.42 -24.89 -12.79
N THR A 392 13.82 -24.02 -13.61
CA THR A 392 14.11 -23.98 -15.05
C THR A 392 15.56 -23.59 -15.32
N ASN A 393 16.09 -22.56 -14.64
CA ASN A 393 17.49 -22.14 -14.83
C ASN A 393 18.48 -23.18 -14.29
N SER A 394 18.18 -23.87 -13.19
CA SER A 394 19.01 -24.98 -12.69
C SER A 394 19.15 -26.08 -13.74
N VAL A 395 18.04 -26.49 -14.36
CA VAL A 395 18.04 -27.44 -15.46
C VAL A 395 18.90 -26.94 -16.63
N SER A 396 18.74 -25.67 -17.00
CA SER A 396 19.52 -25.06 -18.09
C SER A 396 21.02 -25.06 -17.82
N ILE A 397 21.42 -24.75 -16.58
CA ILE A 397 22.80 -24.77 -16.14
C ILE A 397 23.38 -26.17 -16.26
N VAL A 398 22.68 -27.19 -15.74
CA VAL A 398 23.13 -28.59 -15.80
C VAL A 398 23.30 -29.04 -17.26
N VAL A 399 22.31 -28.78 -18.12
CA VAL A 399 22.39 -29.15 -19.54
C VAL A 399 23.53 -28.41 -20.24
N SER A 400 23.73 -27.12 -19.97
CA SER A 400 24.80 -26.33 -20.56
C SER A 400 26.19 -26.81 -20.14
N ILE A 401 26.37 -27.17 -18.87
CA ILE A 401 27.62 -27.77 -18.36
C ILE A 401 27.90 -29.11 -19.06
N CYS A 402 26.89 -29.97 -19.19
CA CYS A 402 27.01 -31.24 -19.91
C CYS A 402 27.41 -31.03 -21.38
N LEU A 403 26.79 -30.05 -22.06
CA LEU A 403 27.12 -29.70 -23.44
C LEU A 403 28.56 -29.20 -23.57
N LEU A 404 29.01 -28.35 -22.65
CA LEU A 404 30.38 -27.84 -22.61
C LEU A 404 31.41 -28.95 -22.40
N LYS A 405 31.12 -29.93 -21.53
CA LYS A 405 32.00 -31.09 -21.30
C LYS A 405 32.09 -32.04 -22.50
N SER A 406 31.02 -32.15 -23.29
CA SER A 406 30.94 -33.16 -24.34
C SER A 406 31.90 -32.95 -25.52
N ASN A 407 32.54 -31.78 -25.68
CA ASN A 407 33.40 -31.40 -26.82
C ASN A 407 32.78 -31.54 -28.23
N ILE A 408 31.59 -32.14 -28.37
CA ILE A 408 30.91 -32.41 -29.65
C ILE A 408 30.56 -31.11 -30.40
N PHE A 409 30.44 -29.98 -29.70
CA PHE A 409 29.99 -28.70 -30.28
C PHE A 409 31.01 -27.55 -30.12
N LYS A 410 32.26 -27.73 -30.53
CA LYS A 410 33.27 -26.63 -30.54
C LYS A 410 32.77 -25.37 -31.26
N LYS A 411 31.99 -25.51 -32.34
CA LYS A 411 31.44 -24.38 -33.12
C LYS A 411 30.37 -23.57 -32.39
N SER A 412 29.80 -24.07 -31.29
CA SER A 412 28.82 -23.36 -30.46
C SER A 412 29.30 -23.11 -29.04
N LEU A 413 30.61 -23.19 -28.78
CA LEU A 413 31.18 -23.04 -27.44
C LEU A 413 30.78 -21.68 -26.82
N PHE A 414 30.95 -20.59 -27.57
CA PHE A 414 30.61 -19.24 -27.11
C PHE A 414 29.12 -19.10 -26.79
N VAL A 415 28.24 -19.64 -27.64
CA VAL A 415 26.78 -19.61 -27.43
C VAL A 415 26.39 -20.37 -26.16
N ASN A 416 26.96 -21.57 -25.96
CA ASN A 416 26.69 -22.37 -24.77
C ASN A 416 27.21 -21.69 -23.49
N GLN A 417 28.34 -21.00 -23.55
CA GLN A 417 28.86 -20.21 -22.44
C GLN A 417 27.97 -18.99 -22.12
N LEU A 418 27.43 -18.32 -23.13
CA LEU A 418 26.46 -17.22 -22.93
C LEU A 418 25.13 -17.73 -22.35
N ILE A 419 24.64 -18.88 -22.80
CA ILE A 419 23.44 -19.51 -22.21
C ILE A 419 23.70 -19.84 -20.75
N LEU A 420 24.86 -20.44 -20.44
CA LEU A 420 25.24 -20.73 -19.05
C LEU A 420 25.29 -19.46 -18.21
N LEU A 421 25.97 -18.40 -18.69
CA LEU A 421 26.05 -17.11 -18.01
C LEU A 421 24.66 -16.52 -17.74
N ASN A 422 23.80 -16.47 -18.76
CA ASN A 422 22.44 -15.95 -18.64
C ASN A 422 21.60 -16.78 -17.66
N SER A 423 21.70 -18.11 -17.70
CA SER A 423 20.96 -18.98 -16.79
C SER A 423 21.47 -18.91 -15.36
N THR A 424 22.79 -18.77 -15.15
CA THR A 424 23.36 -18.54 -13.82
C THR A 424 22.93 -17.18 -13.25
N ALA A 425 22.97 -16.12 -14.06
CA ALA A 425 22.52 -14.80 -13.63
C ALA A 425 21.03 -14.82 -13.23
N ASN A 426 20.17 -15.43 -14.05
CA ASN A 426 18.75 -15.57 -13.75
C ASN A 426 18.48 -16.48 -12.54
N PHE A 427 19.24 -17.56 -12.36
CA PHE A 427 19.12 -18.41 -11.17
C PHE A 427 19.33 -17.59 -9.89
N PHE A 428 20.41 -16.82 -9.82
CA PHE A 428 20.69 -15.98 -8.65
C PHE A 428 19.68 -14.84 -8.51
N LEU A 429 19.21 -14.27 -9.62
CA LEU A 429 18.16 -13.25 -9.63
C LEU A 429 16.89 -13.77 -8.95
N PHE A 430 16.39 -14.93 -9.39
CA PHE A 430 15.19 -15.54 -8.80
C PHE A 430 15.41 -15.99 -7.34
N LEU A 431 16.62 -16.46 -7.00
CA LEU A 431 16.95 -16.80 -5.62
C LEU A 431 16.88 -15.57 -4.70
N LEU A 432 17.48 -14.46 -5.12
CA LEU A 432 17.45 -13.19 -4.38
C LEU A 432 16.02 -12.65 -4.26
N ASN A 433 15.22 -12.73 -5.33
CA ASN A 433 13.82 -12.31 -5.31
C ASN A 433 12.97 -13.10 -4.29
N ILE A 434 13.22 -14.40 -4.11
CA ILE A 434 12.55 -15.18 -3.05
C ILE A 434 12.98 -14.70 -1.67
N LEU A 435 14.28 -14.49 -1.45
CA LEU A 435 14.81 -14.04 -0.17
C LEU A 435 14.30 -12.64 0.20
N GLN A 436 14.13 -11.76 -0.79
CA GLN A 436 13.57 -10.42 -0.60
C GLN A 436 12.13 -10.43 -0.08
N LEU A 437 11.34 -11.50 -0.30
CA LEU A 437 9.98 -11.59 0.24
C LEU A 437 9.95 -11.55 1.77
N MET A 438 11.06 -11.88 2.45
CA MET A 438 11.18 -11.77 3.91
C MET A 438 11.10 -10.30 4.40
N ASN A 439 11.44 -9.34 3.54
CA ASN A 439 11.43 -7.91 3.78
C ASN A 439 10.12 -7.22 3.38
N LYS A 440 9.29 -7.88 2.57
CA LYS A 440 8.02 -7.29 2.13
C LYS A 440 6.94 -7.48 3.18
N CYS A 441 6.19 -6.42 3.46
CA CYS A 441 5.04 -6.49 4.34
C CYS A 441 3.79 -6.84 3.52
N VAL A 442 3.02 -7.81 4.01
CA VAL A 442 1.71 -8.17 3.44
C VAL A 442 0.62 -7.50 4.27
N TYR A 443 -0.35 -6.87 3.62
CA TYR A 443 -1.35 -6.04 4.29
C TYR A 443 -2.69 -6.75 4.59
N TYR A 444 -2.80 -8.06 4.35
CA TYR A 444 -4.05 -8.80 4.54
C TYR A 444 -4.53 -8.72 6.00
N ASN A 445 -5.61 -7.96 6.22
CA ASN A 445 -6.22 -7.67 7.53
C ASN A 445 -5.31 -6.88 8.51
N GLY A 446 -4.44 -6.01 7.98
CA GLY A 446 -3.55 -5.13 8.74
C GLY A 446 -2.09 -5.24 8.31
N ILE A 447 -1.22 -4.41 8.88
CA ILE A 447 0.23 -4.39 8.56
C ILE A 447 0.88 -5.68 9.11
N PHE A 448 0.97 -6.74 8.31
CA PHE A 448 1.83 -7.88 8.63
C PHE A 448 3.20 -7.66 8.00
N CYS A 449 4.00 -6.85 8.68
CA CYS A 449 5.44 -6.90 8.50
C CYS A 449 5.98 -8.01 9.40
N SER A 450 6.80 -8.90 8.84
CA SER A 450 7.57 -9.81 9.68
C SER A 450 8.44 -8.98 10.64
N LYS A 451 8.65 -9.45 11.87
CA LYS A 451 9.63 -8.79 12.76
C LYS A 451 11.03 -8.78 12.13
N ILE A 452 11.31 -9.75 11.25
CA ILE A 452 12.56 -9.90 10.51
C ILE A 452 12.75 -8.73 9.54
N ALA A 453 11.70 -8.27 8.85
CA ALA A 453 11.78 -7.13 7.92
C ALA A 453 12.24 -5.82 8.59
N ARG A 454 12.03 -5.70 9.92
CA ARG A 454 12.44 -4.53 10.70
C ARG A 454 13.88 -4.63 11.19
N ASP A 455 14.46 -5.82 11.19
CA ASP A 455 15.81 -6.04 11.68
C ASP A 455 16.82 -5.30 10.79
N TYR A 456 17.78 -4.63 11.43
CA TYR A 456 18.79 -3.82 10.76
C TYR A 456 19.55 -4.60 9.68
N TYR A 457 19.94 -5.85 9.98
CA TYR A 457 20.69 -6.68 9.05
C TYR A 457 19.83 -7.16 7.89
N THR A 458 18.54 -7.39 8.14
CA THR A 458 17.61 -7.80 7.07
C THR A 458 17.33 -6.64 6.11
N GLN A 459 17.23 -5.41 6.62
CA GLN A 459 17.20 -4.20 5.80
C GLN A 459 18.51 -4.00 5.02
N LEU A 460 19.67 -4.19 5.64
CA LEU A 460 20.97 -4.11 4.97
C LEU A 460 21.10 -5.17 3.86
N PHE A 461 20.63 -6.39 4.12
CA PHE A 461 20.54 -7.46 3.13
C PHE A 461 19.65 -7.04 1.95
N ALA A 462 18.50 -6.42 2.22
CA ALA A 462 17.62 -5.89 1.18
C ALA A 462 18.34 -4.89 0.27
N ILE A 463 19.15 -3.99 0.84
CA ILE A 463 19.88 -2.97 0.08
C ILE A 463 20.98 -3.62 -0.78
N ILE A 464 21.85 -4.43 -0.16
CA ILE A 464 23.05 -4.96 -0.82
C ILE A 464 22.71 -6.11 -1.78
N PHE A 465 21.98 -7.10 -1.30
CA PHE A 465 21.67 -8.28 -2.08
C PHE A 465 20.38 -8.11 -2.86
N GLY A 466 19.40 -7.43 -2.26
CA GLY A 466 18.13 -7.20 -2.91
C GLY A 466 18.20 -6.17 -4.04
N ASP A 467 18.63 -4.94 -3.79
CA ASP A 467 18.57 -3.88 -4.80
C ASP A 467 19.84 -3.81 -5.65
N PHE A 468 21.00 -3.76 -5.00
CA PHE A 468 22.29 -3.63 -5.68
C PHE A 468 22.65 -4.86 -6.52
N SER A 469 22.65 -6.06 -5.91
CA SER A 469 23.07 -7.29 -6.62
C SER A 469 22.08 -7.69 -7.73
N THR A 470 20.78 -7.55 -7.50
CA THR A 470 19.73 -7.82 -8.50
C THR A 470 19.91 -6.94 -9.73
N ASN A 471 20.27 -5.66 -9.56
CA ASN A 471 20.50 -4.76 -10.69
C ASN A 471 21.69 -5.19 -11.56
N ILE A 472 22.79 -5.66 -10.94
CA ILE A 472 23.94 -6.24 -11.64
C ILE A 472 23.51 -7.49 -12.42
N LEU A 473 22.76 -8.40 -11.80
CA LEU A 473 22.32 -9.64 -12.42
C LEU A 473 21.36 -9.39 -13.59
N LYS A 474 20.45 -8.41 -13.46
CA LYS A 474 19.59 -7.95 -14.55
C LYS A 474 20.39 -7.43 -15.73
N PHE A 475 21.38 -6.57 -15.48
CA PHE A 475 22.24 -6.03 -16.52
C PHE A 475 22.98 -7.16 -17.27
N ILE A 476 23.58 -8.10 -16.53
CA ILE A 476 24.26 -9.27 -17.11
C ILE A 476 23.28 -10.12 -17.93
N SER A 477 22.08 -10.38 -17.42
CA SER A 477 21.08 -11.17 -18.12
C SER A 477 20.59 -10.49 -19.40
N ASN A 478 20.24 -9.20 -19.34
CA ASN A 478 19.73 -8.44 -20.47
C ASN A 478 20.79 -8.35 -21.59
N ILE A 479 22.04 -8.03 -21.25
CA ILE A 479 23.13 -8.00 -22.24
C ILE A 479 23.38 -9.39 -22.83
N SER A 480 23.42 -10.44 -22.00
CA SER A 480 23.60 -11.82 -22.49
C SER A 480 22.49 -12.22 -23.45
N LEU A 481 21.25 -11.81 -23.16
CA LEU A 481 20.10 -12.06 -24.02
C LEU A 481 20.20 -11.30 -25.35
N ILE A 482 20.58 -10.02 -25.32
CA ILE A 482 20.81 -9.22 -26.54
C ILE A 482 21.86 -9.87 -27.43
N VAL A 483 23.00 -10.27 -26.86
CA VAL A 483 24.07 -10.93 -27.63
C VAL A 483 23.60 -12.27 -28.19
N LEU A 484 22.85 -13.07 -27.42
CA LEU A 484 22.26 -14.31 -27.92
C LEU A 484 21.28 -14.06 -29.07
N SER A 485 20.43 -13.03 -28.99
CA SER A 485 19.51 -12.67 -30.05
C SER A 485 20.23 -12.15 -31.31
N LEU A 486 21.32 -11.39 -31.16
CA LEU A 486 22.17 -10.97 -32.27
C LEU A 486 22.84 -12.15 -32.97
N ILE A 487 23.41 -13.10 -32.23
CA ILE A 487 24.01 -14.31 -32.81
C ILE A 487 22.97 -15.11 -33.60
N ARG A 488 21.74 -15.22 -33.08
CA ARG A 488 20.64 -15.89 -33.79
C ARG A 488 20.26 -15.16 -35.07
N LEU A 489 20.20 -13.83 -35.02
CA LEU A 489 19.92 -13.00 -36.18
C LEU A 489 21.02 -13.13 -37.25
N GLU A 490 22.29 -13.08 -36.87
CA GLU A 490 23.42 -13.29 -37.78
C GLU A 490 23.37 -14.67 -38.46
N SER A 491 23.07 -15.71 -37.67
CA SER A 491 22.91 -17.09 -38.16
C SER A 491 21.79 -17.19 -39.21
N LEU A 492 20.66 -16.50 -39.00
CA LEU A 492 19.54 -16.47 -39.95
C LEU A 492 19.82 -15.64 -41.20
N MET A 493 20.63 -14.59 -41.08
CA MET A 493 21.03 -13.73 -42.19
C MET A 493 22.23 -14.28 -42.99
N ASN A 494 22.82 -15.40 -42.56
CA ASN A 494 23.98 -16.02 -43.17
C ASN A 494 25.19 -15.07 -43.28
N ARG A 495 25.35 -14.13 -42.33
CA ARG A 495 26.43 -13.15 -42.30
C ARG A 495 27.65 -13.67 -41.52
N THR A 496 28.83 -13.08 -41.77
CA THR A 496 30.09 -13.43 -41.12
C THR A 496 30.05 -13.21 -39.60
N LYS A 497 30.68 -14.11 -38.85
CA LYS A 497 30.66 -14.23 -37.39
C LYS A 497 31.53 -13.18 -36.69
N ILE A 498 31.09 -11.91 -36.67
CA ILE A 498 31.82 -10.82 -36.00
C ILE A 498 31.92 -11.08 -34.49
N ILE A 499 30.85 -11.63 -33.89
CA ILE A 499 30.72 -11.82 -32.44
C ILE A 499 31.66 -12.93 -31.89
N GLU A 500 32.10 -13.88 -32.72
CA GLU A 500 32.94 -15.01 -32.25
C GLU A 500 34.38 -14.62 -31.87
N LYS A 501 34.81 -13.40 -32.17
CA LYS A 501 36.14 -12.91 -31.78
C LYS A 501 36.24 -12.47 -30.31
N ILE A 502 35.12 -12.34 -29.61
CA ILE A 502 35.09 -11.83 -28.24
C ILE A 502 35.45 -12.95 -27.27
N GLU A 503 36.51 -12.77 -26.48
CA GLU A 503 36.83 -13.67 -25.38
C GLU A 503 35.79 -13.57 -24.26
N ILE A 504 35.09 -14.67 -23.96
CA ILE A 504 34.00 -14.68 -22.97
C ILE A 504 34.44 -14.21 -21.58
N LYS A 505 35.70 -14.48 -21.17
CA LYS A 505 36.21 -14.08 -19.85
C LYS A 505 36.31 -12.56 -19.72
N LYS A 506 36.86 -11.90 -20.75
CA LYS A 506 36.95 -10.43 -20.82
C LYS A 506 35.55 -9.81 -20.88
N PHE A 507 34.65 -10.45 -21.63
CA PHE A 507 33.25 -10.04 -21.71
C PHE A 507 32.54 -10.10 -20.34
N ILE A 508 32.61 -11.23 -19.62
CA ILE A 508 32.01 -11.39 -18.29
C ILE A 508 32.58 -10.35 -17.31
N PHE A 509 33.90 -10.17 -17.28
CA PHE A 509 34.55 -9.18 -16.42
C PHE A 509 34.02 -7.77 -16.69
N PHE A 510 33.92 -7.39 -17.98
CA PHE A 510 33.35 -6.11 -18.39
C PHE A 510 31.89 -5.95 -17.93
N LEU A 511 31.04 -6.97 -18.09
CA LEU A 511 29.64 -6.89 -17.67
C LEU A 511 29.51 -6.70 -16.16
N VAL A 512 30.31 -7.42 -15.36
CA VAL A 512 30.30 -7.29 -13.91
C VAL A 512 30.75 -5.89 -13.50
N PHE A 513 31.84 -5.38 -14.09
CA PHE A 513 32.36 -4.05 -13.78
C PHE A 513 31.35 -2.93 -14.10
N VAL A 514 30.77 -2.95 -15.30
CA VAL A 514 29.74 -1.96 -15.69
C VAL A 514 28.48 -2.12 -14.84
N GLY A 515 28.07 -3.35 -14.56
CA GLY A 515 26.93 -3.63 -13.69
C GLY A 515 27.12 -3.06 -12.29
N ILE A 516 28.30 -3.24 -11.68
CA ILE A 516 28.65 -2.66 -10.38
C ILE A 516 28.54 -1.14 -10.44
N PHE A 517 29.17 -0.51 -11.44
CA PHE A 517 29.16 0.94 -11.60
C PHE A 517 27.75 1.52 -11.72
N LEU A 518 26.91 0.89 -12.56
CA LEU A 518 25.51 1.31 -12.73
C LEU A 518 24.66 1.11 -11.48
N SER A 519 25.03 0.19 -10.58
CA SER A 519 24.24 -0.16 -9.41
C SER A 519 24.60 0.63 -8.15
N ILE A 520 25.68 1.43 -8.17
CA ILE A 520 26.12 2.23 -7.01
C ILE A 520 25.01 3.15 -6.48
N ASP A 521 24.09 3.60 -7.35
CA ASP A 521 22.93 4.40 -6.93
C ASP A 521 22.08 3.70 -5.86
N LYS A 522 21.95 2.37 -5.91
CA LYS A 522 21.14 1.58 -4.95
C LYS A 522 21.67 1.62 -3.53
N LEU A 523 22.99 1.70 -3.37
CA LEU A 523 23.60 1.78 -2.04
C LEU A 523 23.37 3.13 -1.35
N VAL A 524 23.08 4.18 -2.12
CA VAL A 524 22.93 5.56 -1.61
C VAL A 524 21.48 6.04 -1.65
N SER A 525 20.67 5.48 -2.56
CA SER A 525 19.26 5.83 -2.74
C SER A 525 18.32 5.23 -1.67
N VAL A 526 18.84 4.32 -0.84
CA VAL A 526 18.05 3.60 0.15
C VAL A 526 18.59 3.86 1.56
N ARG A 527 17.69 4.13 2.51
CA ARG A 527 18.02 4.40 3.92
C ARG A 527 17.40 3.34 4.82
N ILE A 528 18.19 2.85 5.77
CA ILE A 528 17.69 2.00 6.85
C ILE A 528 16.68 2.82 7.66
N ASN A 529 15.48 2.28 7.78
CA ASN A 529 14.41 2.94 8.51
C ASN A 529 14.50 2.54 9.98
N GLU A 530 14.88 3.52 10.81
CA GLU A 530 14.96 3.40 12.28
C GLU A 530 13.66 3.86 12.96
N ASP A 531 12.75 4.50 12.22
CA ASP A 531 11.49 5.01 12.74
C ASP A 531 10.43 3.90 12.75
N TYR A 532 10.54 3.03 13.75
CA TYR A 532 9.68 1.84 13.91
C TYR A 532 8.19 2.15 14.08
N PHE A 533 7.86 3.38 14.51
CA PHE A 533 6.53 3.72 15.03
C PHE A 533 6.01 5.01 14.43
N VAL A 534 5.27 4.85 13.35
CA VAL A 534 4.57 5.95 12.71
C VAL A 534 3.17 6.07 13.28
N GLN A 535 2.73 7.29 13.60
CA GLN A 535 1.41 7.59 14.17
C GLN A 535 0.26 7.52 13.14
N SER A 536 0.55 7.62 11.83
CA SER A 536 -0.46 7.57 10.76
C SER A 536 0.04 6.80 9.52
N GLU A 537 -0.89 6.16 8.80
CA GLU A 537 -0.63 5.39 7.58
C GLU A 537 0.00 6.24 6.46
N LYS A 538 -0.37 7.52 6.38
CA LYS A 538 0.18 8.49 5.40
C LYS A 538 1.68 8.71 5.57
N TYR A 539 2.19 8.52 6.79
CA TYR A 539 3.59 8.70 7.12
C TYR A 539 4.36 7.38 7.25
N TYR A 540 3.70 6.23 7.01
CA TYR A 540 4.31 4.92 7.18
C TYR A 540 5.38 4.72 6.10
N GLN A 541 6.64 4.72 6.51
CA GLN A 541 7.77 4.52 5.60
C GLN A 541 8.06 3.03 5.41
N GLU A 542 8.46 2.65 4.20
CA GLU A 542 8.88 1.29 3.90
C GLU A 542 10.17 0.91 4.63
N PHE A 543 10.43 -0.40 4.72
CA PHE A 543 11.65 -0.96 5.30
C PHE A 543 12.38 -1.77 4.21
N PRO A 544 13.55 -1.32 3.74
CA PRO A 544 14.16 0.00 3.96
C PRO A 544 13.45 1.13 3.19
N ASN A 545 13.71 2.39 3.55
CA ASN A 545 13.11 3.55 2.87
C ASN A 545 13.86 3.84 1.56
N SER A 546 13.23 3.54 0.43
CA SER A 546 13.78 3.65 -0.93
C SER A 546 13.76 5.08 -1.53
N ASN A 547 13.29 6.09 -0.77
CA ASN A 547 13.04 7.45 -1.27
C ASN A 547 14.03 8.52 -0.78
N THR A 548 15.33 8.23 -0.69
CA THR A 548 16.29 9.19 -0.10
C THR A 548 16.54 10.46 -0.92
N PHE A 549 16.28 10.46 -2.23
CA PHE A 549 16.48 11.65 -3.08
C PHE A 549 15.47 12.78 -2.85
N GLN A 550 14.37 12.54 -2.11
CA GLN A 550 13.29 13.52 -1.98
C GLN A 550 13.49 14.51 -0.82
N LEU A 551 14.37 14.19 0.14
CA LEU A 551 14.59 15.03 1.33
C LEU A 551 15.67 16.11 1.13
N SER A 552 16.44 16.08 0.04
CA SER A 552 17.63 16.93 -0.14
C SER A 552 17.37 18.35 -0.69
N PHE A 553 16.11 18.74 -0.93
CA PHE A 553 15.76 20.15 -1.22
C PHE A 553 15.03 20.86 -0.08
N GLN A 554 14.90 20.25 1.11
CA GLN A 554 14.40 20.94 2.30
C GLN A 554 15.56 21.26 3.26
N ARG A 555 15.79 22.56 3.51
CA ARG A 555 16.44 23.02 4.75
C ARG A 555 15.59 22.53 5.91
N VAL A 556 16.08 21.54 6.64
CA VAL A 556 15.53 21.17 7.94
C VAL A 556 16.69 21.11 8.92
N ASP A 557 16.53 21.88 10.00
CA ASP A 557 17.43 21.95 11.14
C ASP A 557 17.02 20.94 12.21
N TYR A 558 18.03 20.53 12.99
CA TYR A 558 18.00 19.68 14.18
C TYR A 558 17.96 18.14 13.99
N PHE A 559 19.12 17.57 14.34
CA PHE A 559 19.43 16.23 14.84
C PHE A 559 18.62 15.01 14.34
N ALA A 560 19.15 14.41 13.29
CA ALA A 560 19.38 12.96 13.16
C ALA A 560 20.50 12.81 12.13
N VAL A 561 21.30 11.75 12.18
CA VAL A 561 22.38 11.50 11.21
C VAL A 561 21.76 11.36 9.80
N ARG A 562 21.59 12.49 9.13
CA ARG A 562 21.27 12.64 7.72
C ARG A 562 22.59 12.99 7.05
N PHE A 563 23.03 12.19 6.09
CA PHE A 563 24.04 12.64 5.15
C PHE A 563 23.45 13.85 4.40
N LYS A 564 23.67 15.07 4.90
CA LYS A 564 23.38 16.32 4.20
C LYS A 564 24.38 16.40 3.06
N TYR A 565 24.08 15.75 1.94
CA TYR A 565 24.85 15.91 0.73
C TYR A 565 24.66 17.34 0.21
N ASN A 566 25.67 18.18 0.40
CA ASN A 566 25.78 19.47 -0.28
C ASN A 566 25.65 19.25 -1.80
N GLY A 567 24.94 20.16 -2.47
CA GLY A 567 24.19 19.93 -3.72
C GLY A 567 24.87 19.22 -4.89
N SER A 568 26.21 19.20 -4.98
CA SER A 568 26.93 18.50 -6.04
C SER A 568 26.90 16.97 -5.89
N ILE A 569 27.00 16.44 -4.66
CA ILE A 569 27.03 14.99 -4.44
C ILE A 569 25.65 14.37 -4.69
N THR A 570 24.58 15.05 -4.25
CA THR A 570 23.21 14.65 -4.56
C THR A 570 22.97 14.61 -6.08
N LEU A 571 23.50 15.59 -6.82
CA LEU A 571 23.40 15.62 -8.28
C LEU A 571 24.15 14.44 -8.92
N ILE A 572 25.34 14.08 -8.43
CA ILE A 572 26.10 12.93 -8.92
C ILE A 572 25.30 11.63 -8.72
N PHE A 573 24.75 11.40 -7.53
CA PHE A 573 23.93 10.21 -7.28
C PHE A 573 22.64 10.19 -8.09
N TYR A 574 22.06 11.36 -8.32
CA TYR A 574 20.92 11.51 -9.22
C TYR A 574 21.28 11.15 -10.67
N ILE A 575 22.45 11.59 -11.16
CA ILE A 575 22.97 11.21 -12.48
C ILE A 575 23.20 9.70 -12.55
N PHE A 576 23.74 9.06 -11.51
CA PHE A 576 23.87 7.61 -11.47
C PHE A 576 22.52 6.89 -11.53
N PHE A 577 21.54 7.35 -10.75
CA PHE A 577 20.17 6.83 -10.80
C PHE A 577 19.58 6.94 -12.22
N MET A 578 19.70 8.11 -12.85
CA MET A 578 19.22 8.33 -14.22
C MET A 578 19.95 7.49 -15.25
N THR A 579 21.28 7.36 -15.11
CA THR A 579 22.11 6.56 -16.01
C THR A 579 21.75 5.08 -15.89
N ASN A 580 21.55 4.58 -14.67
CA ASN A 580 21.11 3.21 -14.42
C ASN A 580 19.74 2.95 -15.06
N PHE A 581 18.76 3.82 -14.83
CA PHE A 581 17.44 3.70 -15.44
C PHE A 581 17.49 3.75 -16.97
N ILE A 582 18.17 4.74 -17.55
CA ILE A 582 18.26 4.91 -19.01
C ILE A 582 18.96 3.70 -19.64
N ILE A 583 20.06 3.23 -19.07
CA ILE A 583 20.81 2.13 -19.66
C ILE A 583 20.09 0.81 -19.38
N ASN A 584 19.92 0.43 -18.11
CA ASN A 584 19.49 -0.91 -17.72
C ASN A 584 18.00 -1.16 -18.00
N ASP A 585 17.14 -0.20 -17.64
CA ASP A 585 15.68 -0.40 -17.71
C ASP A 585 15.10 0.02 -19.06
N PHE A 586 15.62 1.10 -19.65
CA PHE A 586 15.09 1.64 -20.91
C PHE A 586 15.82 1.10 -22.15
N LEU A 587 17.11 1.42 -22.33
CA LEU A 587 17.85 1.13 -23.55
C LEU A 587 17.98 -0.37 -23.80
N LEU A 588 18.41 -1.15 -22.81
CA LEU A 588 18.54 -2.60 -22.98
C LEU A 588 17.21 -3.27 -23.32
N LEU A 589 16.12 -2.80 -22.72
CA LEU A 589 14.79 -3.32 -22.99
C LEU A 589 14.32 -2.99 -24.41
N VAL A 590 14.51 -1.74 -24.84
CA VAL A 590 14.21 -1.29 -26.22
C VAL A 590 15.06 -2.04 -27.23
N PHE A 591 16.36 -2.21 -26.99
CA PHE A 591 17.24 -3.00 -27.87
C PHE A 591 16.77 -4.45 -27.98
N THR A 592 16.39 -5.06 -26.85
CA THR A 592 15.90 -6.43 -26.86
C THR A 592 14.60 -6.54 -27.68
N ILE A 593 13.64 -5.63 -27.47
CA ILE A 593 12.39 -5.59 -28.25
C ILE A 593 12.68 -5.37 -29.74
N ALA A 594 13.59 -4.46 -30.09
CA ALA A 594 13.95 -4.15 -31.46
C ALA A 594 14.57 -5.35 -32.16
N ILE A 595 15.54 -6.02 -31.52
CA ILE A 595 16.20 -7.21 -32.07
C ILE A 595 15.20 -8.37 -32.20
N ASP A 596 14.37 -8.62 -31.18
CA ASP A 596 13.35 -9.67 -31.22
C ASP A 596 12.31 -9.37 -32.34
N SER A 597 11.97 -8.10 -32.59
CA SER A 597 11.09 -7.68 -33.68
C SER A 597 11.72 -7.87 -35.06
N VAL A 598 13.01 -7.54 -35.22
CA VAL A 598 13.76 -7.79 -36.45
C VAL A 598 13.86 -9.29 -36.71
N LEU A 599 14.18 -10.07 -35.69
CA LEU A 599 14.22 -11.54 -35.73
C LEU A 599 12.87 -12.10 -36.20
N LEU A 600 11.77 -11.60 -35.63
CA LEU A 600 10.41 -12.00 -36.02
C LEU A 600 10.11 -11.68 -37.50
N ASN A 601 10.53 -10.52 -37.98
CA ASN A 601 10.35 -10.11 -39.36
C ASN A 601 11.17 -10.98 -40.33
N VAL A 602 12.42 -11.28 -39.99
CA VAL A 602 13.29 -12.17 -40.79
C VAL A 602 12.71 -13.58 -40.83
N LEU A 603 12.27 -14.12 -39.69
CA LEU A 603 11.61 -15.43 -39.63
C LEU A 603 10.36 -15.45 -40.50
N ARG A 604 9.51 -14.42 -40.42
CA ARG A 604 8.30 -14.30 -41.25
C ARG A 604 8.62 -14.28 -42.74
N LYS A 605 9.66 -13.55 -43.16
CA LYS A 605 10.10 -13.52 -44.56
C LYS A 605 10.58 -14.90 -45.03
N ASN A 606 11.39 -15.58 -44.22
CA ASN A 606 11.89 -16.91 -44.54
C ASN A 606 10.75 -17.95 -44.67
N ILE A 607 9.72 -17.86 -43.83
CA ILE A 607 8.52 -18.72 -43.93
C ILE A 607 7.75 -18.43 -45.22
N LYS A 608 7.50 -17.15 -45.53
CA LYS A 608 6.79 -16.76 -46.76
C LYS A 608 7.53 -17.28 -47.99
N GLN A 609 8.85 -17.11 -48.05
CA GLN A 609 9.67 -17.59 -49.15
C GLN A 609 9.62 -19.13 -49.27
N LYS A 610 9.71 -19.86 -48.16
CA LYS A 610 9.55 -21.32 -48.15
C LYS A 610 8.18 -21.76 -48.67
N SER A 611 7.11 -21.10 -48.24
CA SER A 611 5.74 -21.39 -48.69
C SER A 611 5.55 -21.13 -50.19
N THR A 612 6.10 -20.02 -50.72
CA THR A 612 6.05 -19.73 -52.15
C THR A 612 6.82 -20.77 -52.97
N ILE A 613 8.00 -21.20 -52.50
CA ILE A 613 8.78 -22.26 -53.15
C ILE A 613 8.05 -23.61 -53.10
N SER A 614 7.36 -23.92 -51.99
CA SER A 614 6.56 -25.15 -51.87
C SER A 614 5.42 -25.18 -52.89
N ASN A 615 4.70 -24.07 -53.05
CA ASN A 615 3.61 -23.96 -54.03
C ASN A 615 4.08 -24.06 -55.50
N LEU A 616 5.35 -23.76 -55.79
CA LEU A 616 5.92 -23.84 -57.14
C LEU A 616 6.44 -25.26 -57.50
N MET A 617 6.68 -26.13 -56.52
CA MET A 617 7.13 -27.51 -56.77
C MET A 617 5.94 -28.47 -56.82
N GLY A 618 5.49 -28.83 -58.03
CA GLY A 618 4.25 -29.58 -58.29
C GLY A 618 4.07 -30.99 -57.67
N ASP A 619 2.86 -31.53 -57.89
CA ASP A 619 2.08 -32.42 -57.00
C ASP A 619 2.64 -33.77 -56.56
N ARG A 620 3.72 -34.31 -57.14
CA ARG A 620 4.02 -35.76 -56.98
C ARG A 620 4.99 -36.15 -55.85
N LYS A 621 5.59 -35.21 -55.10
CA LYS A 621 6.36 -35.49 -53.86
C LYS A 621 5.68 -34.97 -52.58
N ILE A 622 4.39 -34.60 -52.66
CA ILE A 622 3.75 -33.69 -51.71
C ILE A 622 3.38 -34.32 -50.36
N GLN A 623 2.93 -35.58 -50.26
CA GLN A 623 2.32 -36.07 -49.01
C GLN A 623 3.28 -36.15 -47.79
N ASN A 624 4.50 -36.67 -47.95
CA ASN A 624 5.48 -36.71 -46.84
C ASN A 624 6.10 -35.34 -46.54
N LYS A 625 6.17 -34.46 -47.55
CA LYS A 625 6.65 -33.08 -47.39
C LYS A 625 5.61 -32.19 -46.69
N TYR A 626 4.32 -32.47 -46.91
CA TYR A 626 3.21 -31.71 -46.32
C TYR A 626 3.11 -31.91 -44.80
N SER A 627 3.37 -33.12 -44.30
CA SER A 627 3.35 -33.39 -42.85
C SER A 627 4.51 -32.70 -42.11
N THR A 628 5.69 -32.63 -42.74
CA THR A 628 6.85 -31.91 -42.23
C THR A 628 6.64 -30.40 -42.29
N GLU A 629 6.08 -29.88 -43.38
CA GLU A 629 5.76 -28.45 -43.55
C GLU A 629 4.68 -27.98 -42.55
N LYS A 630 3.65 -28.80 -42.31
CA LYS A 630 2.62 -28.53 -41.28
C LYS A 630 3.21 -28.52 -39.86
N ARG A 631 4.22 -29.34 -39.60
CA ARG A 631 4.93 -29.36 -38.31
C ARG A 631 5.85 -28.14 -38.16
N GLU A 632 6.59 -27.77 -39.20
CA GLU A 632 7.45 -26.58 -39.21
C GLU A 632 6.62 -25.29 -39.05
N THR A 633 5.50 -25.16 -39.75
CA THR A 633 4.59 -24.01 -39.60
C THR A 633 4.01 -23.93 -38.20
N LYS A 634 3.54 -25.04 -37.61
CA LYS A 634 3.07 -25.05 -36.21
C LYS A 634 4.16 -24.62 -35.22
N ILE A 635 5.38 -25.15 -35.36
CA ILE A 635 6.52 -24.76 -34.51
C ILE A 635 6.80 -23.27 -34.68
N THR A 636 6.78 -22.77 -35.92
CA THR A 636 7.10 -21.37 -36.17
C THR A 636 6.01 -20.41 -35.70
N THR A 637 4.73 -20.76 -35.85
CA THR A 637 3.63 -19.99 -35.26
C THR A 637 3.74 -19.96 -33.73
N LEU A 638 4.13 -21.07 -33.10
CA LEU A 638 4.39 -21.11 -31.66
C LEU A 638 5.57 -20.19 -31.28
N ILE A 639 6.67 -20.19 -32.04
CA ILE A 639 7.79 -19.24 -31.86
C ILE A 639 7.29 -17.81 -31.91
N ILE A 640 6.51 -17.47 -32.94
CA ILE A 640 5.98 -16.12 -33.17
C ILE A 640 5.10 -15.67 -31.99
N LEU A 641 4.15 -16.51 -31.57
CA LEU A 641 3.25 -16.21 -30.46
C LEU A 641 4.02 -15.95 -29.17
N ASN A 642 5.03 -16.76 -28.91
CA ASN A 642 5.78 -16.68 -27.67
C ASN A 642 6.74 -15.46 -27.67
N ILE A 643 7.36 -15.12 -28.81
CA ILE A 643 8.12 -13.86 -28.96
C ILE A 643 7.19 -12.66 -28.75
N PHE A 644 5.96 -12.73 -29.27
CA PHE A 644 4.97 -11.67 -29.08
C PHE A 644 4.59 -11.49 -27.60
N ILE A 645 4.36 -12.59 -26.86
CA ILE A 645 4.10 -12.55 -25.41
C ILE A 645 5.28 -11.91 -24.65
N LEU A 646 6.51 -12.25 -25.01
CA LEU A 646 7.70 -11.62 -24.43
C LEU A 646 7.77 -10.12 -24.69
N ILE A 647 7.50 -9.69 -25.93
CA ILE A 647 7.48 -8.28 -26.28
C ILE A 647 6.40 -7.54 -25.48
N LEU A 648 5.20 -8.12 -25.34
CA LEU A 648 4.12 -7.53 -24.57
C LEU A 648 4.47 -7.37 -23.10
N ALA A 649 5.05 -8.41 -22.47
CA ALA A 649 5.50 -8.36 -21.08
C ALA A 649 6.58 -7.28 -20.88
N LYS A 650 7.56 -7.20 -21.80
CA LYS A 650 8.62 -6.19 -21.78
C LYS A 650 8.09 -4.77 -21.99
N LEU A 651 7.13 -4.57 -22.90
CA LEU A 651 6.47 -3.27 -23.10
C LEU A 651 5.66 -2.84 -21.89
N PHE A 652 5.01 -3.78 -21.22
CA PHE A 652 4.26 -3.50 -20.00
C PHE A 652 5.20 -3.10 -18.84
N HIS A 653 6.31 -3.81 -18.66
CA HIS A 653 7.38 -3.42 -17.74
C HIS A 653 7.91 -2.02 -18.05
N LEU A 654 8.25 -1.75 -19.32
CA LEU A 654 8.71 -0.43 -19.77
C LEU A 654 7.69 0.67 -19.46
N GLY A 655 6.40 0.41 -19.72
CA GLY A 655 5.32 1.34 -19.45
C GLY A 655 5.20 1.69 -17.96
N ILE A 656 5.34 0.71 -17.07
CA ILE A 656 5.37 0.92 -15.62
C ILE A 656 6.60 1.74 -15.22
N SER A 657 7.78 1.39 -15.73
CA SER A 657 9.03 2.10 -15.43
C SER A 657 9.00 3.56 -15.90
N VAL A 658 8.45 3.82 -17.09
CA VAL A 658 8.25 5.19 -17.62
C VAL A 658 7.20 5.94 -16.81
N PHE A 659 6.08 5.29 -16.45
CA PHE A 659 5.06 5.90 -15.59
C PHE A 659 5.65 6.31 -14.23
N TYR A 660 6.41 5.41 -13.60
CA TYR A 660 7.15 5.69 -12.36
C TYR A 660 8.07 6.90 -12.54
N LEU A 661 8.84 6.95 -13.62
CA LEU A 661 9.74 8.04 -13.93
C LEU A 661 9.00 9.39 -14.07
N ILE A 662 7.92 9.41 -14.85
CA ILE A 662 7.08 10.61 -15.06
C ILE A 662 6.52 11.10 -13.73
N LYS A 663 5.96 10.19 -12.92
CA LYS A 663 5.39 10.55 -11.61
C LYS A 663 6.45 11.02 -10.62
N LYS A 664 7.65 10.43 -10.65
CA LYS A 664 8.79 10.84 -9.82
C LYS A 664 9.33 12.22 -10.24
N PHE A 665 9.30 12.55 -11.53
CA PHE A 665 9.79 13.83 -12.07
C PHE A 665 8.78 14.97 -12.13
N HIS A 666 7.56 14.72 -11.70
CA HIS A 666 6.57 15.80 -11.69
C HIS A 666 7.00 16.88 -10.70
N TRP A 667 7.39 18.05 -11.23
CA TRP A 667 8.09 19.11 -10.48
C TRP A 667 7.22 19.74 -9.40
N LYS A 668 5.91 19.81 -9.63
CA LYS A 668 4.98 20.38 -8.66
C LYS A 668 4.88 19.47 -7.45
N LYS A 669 5.46 19.90 -6.32
CA LYS A 669 5.52 19.16 -5.05
C LYS A 669 4.18 18.58 -4.61
N LYS A 670 3.08 19.32 -4.79
CA LYS A 670 1.72 18.88 -4.43
C LYS A 670 1.17 17.77 -5.35
N GLU A 671 1.68 17.65 -6.57
CA GLU A 671 1.22 16.68 -7.57
C GLU A 671 2.17 15.48 -7.69
N ASN A 672 3.35 15.52 -7.03
CA ASN A 672 4.29 14.42 -7.04
C ASN A 672 3.84 13.32 -6.06
N ILE A 673 3.07 12.38 -6.61
CA ILE A 673 2.49 11.25 -5.88
C ILE A 673 3.59 10.44 -5.16
N CYS A 674 4.73 10.23 -5.82
CA CYS A 674 5.86 9.53 -5.21
C CYS A 674 6.48 10.30 -4.04
N ALA A 675 6.37 11.63 -4.01
CA ALA A 675 6.84 12.45 -2.90
C ALA A 675 5.83 12.50 -1.75
N SER A 676 4.53 12.50 -2.06
CA SER A 676 3.50 12.39 -1.03
C SER A 676 3.47 11.01 -0.37
N ASN A 677 3.77 9.95 -1.13
CA ASN A 677 3.74 8.58 -0.65
C ASN A 677 4.69 7.70 -1.48
N SER A 678 5.89 7.45 -0.93
CA SER A 678 6.96 6.67 -1.57
C SER A 678 6.51 5.25 -1.95
N ARG A 679 5.62 4.69 -1.13
CA ARG A 679 5.17 3.31 -1.23
C ARG A 679 4.34 3.04 -2.48
N ILE A 680 3.58 4.02 -2.95
CA ILE A 680 2.86 3.90 -4.22
C ILE A 680 3.85 3.55 -5.32
N CYS A 681 4.93 4.33 -5.43
CA CYS A 681 5.88 4.18 -6.53
C CYS A 681 6.76 2.94 -6.36
N SER A 682 7.11 2.57 -5.12
CA SER A 682 7.80 1.31 -4.80
C SER A 682 6.97 0.08 -5.20
N ASN A 683 5.69 0.02 -4.81
CA ASN A 683 4.78 -1.07 -5.17
C ASN A 683 4.56 -1.18 -6.69
N PHE A 684 4.45 -0.06 -7.40
CA PHE A 684 4.38 -0.06 -8.87
C PHE A 684 5.66 -0.62 -9.49
N GLN A 685 6.82 -0.20 -8.99
CA GLN A 685 8.11 -0.71 -9.44
C GLN A 685 8.23 -2.23 -9.19
N ASP A 686 7.92 -2.70 -7.98
CA ASP A 686 7.88 -4.13 -7.64
C ASP A 686 6.99 -4.91 -8.61
N PHE A 687 5.79 -4.40 -8.91
CA PHE A 687 4.90 -5.04 -9.88
C PHE A 687 5.49 -5.08 -11.29
N GLY A 688 6.21 -4.04 -11.70
CA GLY A 688 7.04 -4.08 -12.90
C GLY A 688 8.06 -5.21 -12.86
N GLU A 689 8.77 -5.37 -11.73
CA GLU A 689 9.77 -6.41 -11.53
C GLU A 689 9.20 -7.82 -11.60
N MET A 690 7.99 -8.03 -11.11
CA MET A 690 7.27 -9.30 -11.28
C MET A 690 7.05 -9.63 -12.77
N ILE A 691 6.70 -8.64 -13.59
CA ILE A 691 6.50 -8.82 -15.03
C ILE A 691 7.83 -9.09 -15.74
N TYR A 692 8.91 -8.43 -15.32
CA TYR A 692 10.26 -8.73 -15.80
C TYR A 692 10.66 -10.18 -15.49
N ASN A 693 10.45 -10.62 -14.25
CA ASN A 693 10.69 -11.99 -13.80
C ASN A 693 9.88 -13.02 -14.60
N PHE A 694 8.61 -12.72 -14.89
CA PHE A 694 7.78 -13.53 -15.78
C PHE A 694 8.40 -13.64 -17.18
N SER A 695 8.82 -12.52 -17.78
CA SER A 695 9.50 -12.50 -19.09
C SER A 695 10.77 -13.35 -19.10
N ASN A 696 11.61 -13.28 -18.07
CA ASN A 696 12.85 -14.06 -18.01
C ASN A 696 12.60 -15.56 -17.85
N MET A 697 11.66 -15.94 -16.98
CA MET A 697 11.23 -17.33 -16.84
C MET A 697 10.69 -17.89 -18.16
N TYR A 698 9.87 -17.10 -18.85
CA TYR A 698 9.26 -17.50 -20.12
C TYR A 698 10.27 -17.61 -21.27
N THR A 699 11.29 -16.76 -21.29
CA THR A 699 12.38 -16.82 -22.27
C THR A 699 13.11 -18.17 -22.22
N LEU A 700 13.26 -18.75 -21.03
CA LEU A 700 13.88 -20.05 -20.86
C LEU A 700 12.96 -21.20 -21.27
N TYR A 701 11.68 -21.11 -20.90
CA TYR A 701 10.66 -22.04 -21.37
C TYR A 701 10.64 -22.12 -22.91
N LEU A 702 10.80 -20.97 -23.57
CA LEU A 702 10.96 -20.91 -25.01
C LEU A 702 12.17 -21.67 -25.52
N PHE A 703 13.33 -21.45 -24.90
CA PHE A 703 14.55 -22.11 -25.32
C PHE A 703 14.45 -23.64 -25.24
N LEU A 704 13.84 -24.15 -24.16
CA LEU A 704 13.58 -25.58 -23.95
C LEU A 704 12.70 -26.19 -25.05
N ASN A 705 11.64 -25.47 -25.46
CA ASN A 705 10.68 -25.99 -26.43
C ASN A 705 11.17 -25.92 -27.88
N LEU A 706 12.04 -24.97 -28.22
CA LEU A 706 12.41 -24.69 -29.60
C LEU A 706 13.65 -25.45 -30.07
N ASN A 707 14.56 -25.80 -29.17
CA ASN A 707 15.78 -26.49 -29.55
C ASN A 707 15.63 -28.02 -29.34
N ASN A 708 15.29 -28.75 -30.42
CA ASN A 708 15.17 -30.21 -30.37
C ASN A 708 16.44 -30.91 -29.88
N ASN A 709 17.63 -30.35 -30.15
CA ASN A 709 18.88 -30.90 -29.62
C ASN A 709 18.97 -30.68 -28.11
N PHE A 710 18.55 -29.50 -27.63
CA PHE A 710 18.46 -29.22 -26.20
C PHE A 710 17.42 -30.11 -25.51
N LYS A 711 16.25 -30.31 -26.13
CA LYS A 711 15.22 -31.24 -25.64
C LYS A 711 15.72 -32.67 -25.58
N THR A 712 16.41 -33.13 -26.62
CA THR A 712 17.00 -34.49 -26.67
C THR A 712 18.09 -34.64 -25.60
N MET A 713 18.96 -33.64 -25.45
CA MET A 713 20.00 -33.60 -24.41
C MET A 713 19.41 -33.56 -23.01
N PHE A 714 18.35 -32.78 -22.79
CA PHE A 714 17.62 -32.73 -21.53
C PHE A 714 17.01 -34.10 -21.18
N LEU A 715 16.30 -34.73 -22.13
CA LEU A 715 15.76 -36.08 -21.96
C LEU A 715 16.86 -37.12 -21.71
N ASN A 716 18.02 -36.98 -22.36
CA ASN A 716 19.16 -37.86 -22.15
C ASN A 716 19.80 -37.64 -20.77
N SER A 717 19.94 -36.39 -20.31
CA SER A 717 20.43 -36.09 -18.96
C SER A 717 19.50 -36.64 -17.88
N LEU A 718 18.17 -36.55 -18.07
CA LEU A 718 17.18 -37.19 -17.20
C LEU A 718 17.34 -38.72 -17.18
N LYS A 719 17.57 -39.35 -18.34
CA LYS A 719 17.83 -40.80 -18.43
C LYS A 719 19.10 -41.19 -17.70
N ILE A 720 20.19 -40.42 -17.82
CA ILE A 720 21.45 -40.66 -17.12
C ILE A 720 21.26 -40.53 -15.61
N PHE A 721 20.57 -39.49 -15.16
CA PHE A 721 20.29 -39.27 -13.73
C PHE A 721 19.46 -40.43 -13.14
N LYS A 722 18.44 -40.88 -13.87
CA LYS A 722 17.62 -42.04 -13.47
C LYS A 722 18.43 -43.34 -13.39
N ARG A 723 19.39 -43.54 -14.31
CA ARG A 723 20.31 -44.69 -14.30
C ARG A 723 21.29 -44.65 -13.12
N GLN A 724 21.77 -43.47 -12.76
CA GLN A 724 22.64 -43.31 -11.58
C GLN A 724 21.89 -43.60 -10.29
N GLN A 725 20.63 -43.14 -10.14
CA GLN A 725 19.80 -43.48 -8.97
C GLN A 725 19.58 -44.99 -8.81
N THR A 726 19.29 -45.70 -9.90
CA THR A 726 19.12 -47.16 -9.86
C THR A 726 20.42 -47.89 -9.52
N ALA A 727 21.58 -47.35 -9.91
CA ALA A 727 22.89 -47.94 -9.62
C ALA A 727 23.38 -47.68 -8.18
N THR A 728 22.86 -46.66 -7.50
CA THR A 728 23.14 -46.40 -6.07
C THR A 728 22.17 -47.13 -5.12
N GLN A 729 21.06 -47.66 -5.63
CA GLN A 729 20.10 -48.45 -4.86
C GLN A 729 20.35 -49.96 -4.97
N SER A 730 21.09 -50.39 -6.00
CA SER A 730 21.74 -51.71 -6.09
C SER A 730 23.09 -51.68 -5.40
#